data_AF-A0A0V1DFD1-F1
#
_entry.id   AF-A0A0V1DFD1-F1
#
_cell.length_a   1.000
_cell.length_b   1.000
_cell.length_c   1.000
_cell.angle_alpha   90.00
_cell.angle_beta   90.00
_cell.angle_gamma   90.00
#
_symmetry.space_group_name_H-M   'P 1'
#
loop_
_entity.id
_entity.type
_entity.pdbx_description
1 polymer ?
#
loop_
_entity_poly.entity_id
_entity_poly.type
_entity_poly.pdbx_seq_one_letter_code
_entity_poly.pdbx_strand_id
1 'polypeptide(L)'
;MCSLSNLLCDCTWPDSNKLQSKRIDVELKKQKKKLRREISVLLLGTGESGKSTFLKQMVIIHGRGEFTVDEIYEYKLLIFANILNGMRILIAARKFFDDIVWQYPEQSANLSQQFAKLCPAEFSAQRLNVAETFTKCAPLVTELWNDSAIRETFERRREFQLPDSCKYFFENIARISQASYAPSNRDILLCRKATRAITEHVFDIQNVPFRFIDVGGQRSQRQKWFECFEGVTSILFLVASNEYDQVLLEDRRKNRLLESREVYDTIVNNRFFSDISFILFFNKTDLLSEKITRSDIRDNFENFQGNPHSLHDVQFFFLGLFDSVRKNKAQPFFYHFTTAIDTDNIRRVFKDCKEIILDRNLKTLMMHGTLDTECNKKVVCIMPLSRLDFIRLLEILSISAFWSTCSDCGRLKVFSVISRLKRICLFDVDGTLTRPRQKIDNDFLEYLRSLSKKIPLAVVGGSDIDKVLEQLDLNLKDACDLFEYVFAENGLFVAKKNQQFPTATIQEVIGEEKLQEFINYCLHYLSEVKLPVKRGNFIEFRKGMLNVSPIGRSCSQNERNEFVEYDEKHQIREKFIEELRKRFPVEKYGLHFSIGGQISIDVFPVGWDKRYCLQFLEKDDFREIYFFGDRTFPGGNDYEIFEDPRTIGHRVTSPKDTERELKSLFG
;
A
#
# COMPACT_ATOMS: atom_id res chain seq x y z
N MET A 1 -23.59 65.47 -35.07
CA MET A 1 -24.01 64.20 -35.71
C MET A 1 -22.77 63.43 -36.11
N CYS A 2 -22.82 62.12 -35.84
CA CYS A 2 -21.98 61.03 -36.32
C CYS A 2 -20.50 60.92 -35.88
N SER A 3 -20.23 59.69 -35.45
CA SER A 3 -19.07 59.08 -34.85
C SER A 3 -17.97 58.76 -35.85
N LEU A 4 -16.72 58.97 -35.43
CA LEU A 4 -15.55 58.28 -35.99
C LEU A 4 -15.43 56.90 -35.32
N SER A 5 -16.34 56.01 -35.68
CA SER A 5 -16.21 54.57 -35.50
C SER A 5 -15.51 54.01 -36.75
N ASN A 6 -14.25 53.62 -36.63
CA ASN A 6 -13.57 52.56 -37.40
C ASN A 6 -12.06 52.76 -37.33
N LEU A 7 -11.43 52.16 -36.32
CA LEU A 7 -10.04 51.69 -36.35
C LEU A 7 -9.68 51.24 -34.93
N LEU A 8 -10.06 50.00 -34.57
CA LEU A 8 -9.31 49.20 -33.62
C LEU A 8 -9.66 47.74 -33.89
N CYS A 9 -8.65 47.03 -34.37
CA CYS A 9 -8.63 45.65 -34.78
C CYS A 9 -9.09 44.73 -33.64
N ASP A 10 -10.04 43.86 -33.97
CA ASP A 10 -10.61 42.84 -33.10
C ASP A 10 -9.60 41.68 -32.92
N CYS A 11 -8.56 41.91 -32.12
CA CYS A 11 -7.58 40.88 -31.73
C CYS A 11 -8.07 40.19 -30.46
N THR A 12 -9.00 39.24 -30.61
CA THR A 12 -9.33 38.29 -29.55
C THR A 12 -8.14 37.34 -29.34
N TRP A 13 -7.33 37.62 -28.32
CA TRP A 13 -6.32 36.67 -27.83
C TRP A 13 -7.06 35.49 -27.20
N PRO A 14 -6.80 34.23 -27.61
CA PRO A 14 -7.48 33.10 -27.02
C PRO A 14 -7.05 32.95 -25.55
N ASP A 15 -8.01 33.02 -24.62
CA ASP A 15 -7.82 32.76 -23.18
C ASP A 15 -6.86 31.58 -22.97
N SER A 16 -5.64 31.86 -22.50
CA SER A 16 -4.61 30.85 -22.24
C SER A 16 -5.13 29.76 -21.30
N ASN A 17 -5.99 30.12 -20.35
CA ASN A 17 -6.67 29.22 -19.42
C ASN A 17 -7.69 28.28 -20.10
N LYS A 18 -8.39 28.71 -21.15
CA LYS A 18 -9.28 27.83 -21.93
C LYS A 18 -8.47 26.86 -22.80
N LEU A 19 -7.35 27.32 -23.36
CA LEU A 19 -6.41 26.46 -24.09
C LEU A 19 -5.75 25.42 -23.16
N GLN A 20 -5.38 25.82 -21.95
CA GLN A 20 -4.79 24.94 -20.94
C GLN A 20 -5.81 23.94 -20.39
N SER A 21 -7.04 24.37 -20.09
CA SER A 21 -8.14 23.47 -19.69
C SER A 21 -8.49 22.48 -20.79
N LYS A 22 -8.58 22.92 -22.05
CA LYS A 22 -8.76 22.01 -23.20
C LYS A 22 -7.59 21.03 -23.35
N ARG A 23 -6.35 21.45 -23.11
CA ARG A 23 -5.18 20.55 -23.12
C ARG A 23 -5.27 19.52 -22.00
N ILE A 24 -5.66 19.93 -20.79
CA ILE A 24 -5.87 19.03 -19.65
C ILE A 24 -7.00 18.04 -19.94
N ASP A 25 -8.14 18.48 -20.48
CA ASP A 25 -9.25 17.60 -20.85
C ASP A 25 -8.86 16.60 -21.95
N VAL A 26 -8.07 17.05 -22.92
CA VAL A 26 -7.52 16.17 -23.97
C VAL A 26 -6.56 15.15 -23.36
N GLU A 27 -5.70 15.55 -22.43
CA GLU A 27 -4.77 14.65 -21.74
C GLU A 27 -5.52 13.67 -20.81
N LEU A 28 -6.52 14.12 -20.06
CA LEU A 28 -7.39 13.28 -19.25
C LEU A 28 -8.18 12.27 -20.10
N LYS A 29 -8.69 12.68 -21.26
CA LYS A 29 -9.33 11.77 -22.22
C LYS A 29 -8.33 10.76 -22.77
N LYS A 30 -7.10 11.18 -23.07
CA LYS A 30 -6.02 10.32 -23.54
C LYS A 30 -5.60 9.32 -22.46
N GLN A 31 -5.47 9.75 -21.20
CA GLN A 31 -5.19 8.91 -20.05
C GLN A 31 -6.33 7.94 -19.76
N LYS A 32 -7.59 8.37 -19.75
CA LYS A 32 -8.76 7.48 -19.63
C LYS A 32 -8.81 6.45 -20.75
N LYS A 33 -8.46 6.83 -21.99
CA LYS A 33 -8.38 5.91 -23.13
C LYS A 33 -7.20 4.93 -23.00
N LYS A 34 -6.08 5.36 -22.40
CA LYS A 34 -4.92 4.49 -22.08
C LYS A 34 -5.27 3.50 -20.97
N LEU A 35 -5.88 3.95 -19.88
CA LEU A 35 -6.39 3.13 -18.76
C LEU A 35 -7.44 2.12 -19.23
N ARG A 36 -8.36 2.50 -20.12
CA ARG A 36 -9.35 1.56 -20.71
C ARG A 36 -8.71 0.46 -21.57
N ARG A 37 -7.48 0.65 -22.04
CA ARG A 37 -6.72 -0.32 -22.86
C ARG A 37 -5.69 -1.09 -22.04
N GLU A 38 -5.52 -0.73 -20.77
CA GLU A 38 -4.59 -1.38 -19.87
C GLU A 38 -5.17 -2.72 -19.40
N ILE A 39 -4.36 -3.76 -19.47
CA ILE A 39 -4.73 -5.10 -19.05
C ILE A 39 -4.12 -5.33 -17.67
N SER A 40 -4.98 -5.55 -16.68
CA SER A 40 -4.56 -5.82 -15.30
C SER A 40 -4.53 -7.32 -15.04
N VAL A 41 -3.35 -7.84 -14.68
CA VAL A 41 -3.10 -9.25 -14.36
C VAL A 41 -2.70 -9.38 -12.90
N LEU A 42 -3.53 -10.06 -12.11
CA LEU A 42 -3.27 -10.30 -10.69
C LEU A 42 -2.57 -11.64 -10.49
N LEU A 43 -1.41 -11.62 -9.81
CA LEU A 43 -0.63 -12.81 -9.49
C LEU A 43 -1.02 -13.36 -8.12
N LEU A 44 -1.69 -14.51 -8.08
CA LEU A 44 -2.12 -15.16 -6.84
C LEU A 44 -1.42 -16.50 -6.62
N GLY A 45 -1.46 -17.00 -5.40
CA GLY A 45 -0.90 -18.29 -5.02
C GLY A 45 -0.26 -18.27 -3.63
N THR A 46 0.01 -19.45 -3.08
CA THR A 46 0.63 -19.62 -1.76
C THR A 46 2.03 -19.01 -1.66
N GLY A 47 2.57 -18.91 -0.45
CA GLY A 47 3.97 -18.48 -0.25
C GLY A 47 4.92 -19.32 -1.08
N GLU A 48 5.97 -18.71 -1.64
CA GLU A 48 7.03 -19.42 -2.39
C GLU A 48 6.59 -20.13 -3.67
N SER A 49 5.37 -19.88 -4.17
CA SER A 49 4.89 -20.47 -5.44
C SER A 49 5.59 -19.95 -6.71
N GLY A 50 6.39 -18.89 -6.61
CA GLY A 50 7.17 -18.32 -7.71
C GLY A 50 6.59 -17.08 -8.39
N LYS A 51 5.63 -16.38 -7.75
CA LYS A 51 5.02 -15.13 -8.26
C LYS A 51 6.08 -14.08 -8.64
N SER A 52 6.92 -13.72 -7.68
CA SER A 52 7.95 -12.71 -7.90
C SER A 52 9.04 -13.17 -8.88
N THR A 53 9.28 -14.49 -8.99
CA THR A 53 10.18 -15.05 -10.02
C THR A 53 9.59 -14.88 -11.42
N PHE A 54 8.29 -15.10 -11.58
CA PHE A 54 7.59 -14.82 -12.83
C PHE A 54 7.67 -13.34 -13.21
N LEU A 55 7.51 -12.41 -12.26
CA LEU A 55 7.69 -10.98 -12.53
C LEU A 55 9.10 -10.60 -12.95
N LYS A 56 10.12 -11.17 -12.30
CA LYS A 56 11.52 -10.99 -12.73
C LYS A 56 11.72 -11.45 -14.18
N GLN A 57 11.07 -12.55 -14.59
CA GLN A 57 11.08 -12.97 -16.00
C GLN A 57 10.39 -11.95 -16.91
N MET A 58 9.30 -11.32 -16.49
CA MET A 58 8.66 -10.25 -17.28
C MET A 58 9.58 -9.05 -17.48
N VAL A 59 10.38 -8.68 -16.46
CA VAL A 59 11.42 -7.64 -16.60
C VAL A 59 12.48 -8.05 -17.64
N ILE A 60 12.91 -9.31 -17.62
CA ILE A 60 13.94 -9.83 -18.54
C ILE A 60 13.40 -9.96 -19.98
N ILE A 61 12.15 -10.41 -20.16
CA ILE A 61 11.60 -10.73 -21.49
C ILE A 61 10.98 -9.49 -22.15
N HIS A 62 10.28 -8.66 -21.38
CA HIS A 62 9.47 -7.55 -21.89
C HIS A 62 9.84 -6.17 -21.32
N GLY A 63 10.70 -6.12 -20.29
CA GLY A 63 11.24 -4.89 -19.73
C GLY A 63 12.54 -4.47 -20.41
N ARG A 64 13.51 -4.01 -19.60
CA ARG A 64 14.83 -3.54 -20.07
C ARG A 64 15.77 -4.68 -20.49
N GLY A 65 15.39 -5.94 -20.26
CA GLY A 65 16.27 -7.10 -20.48
C GLY A 65 17.29 -7.32 -19.36
N GLU A 66 17.72 -6.23 -18.72
CA GLU A 66 18.73 -6.21 -17.66
C GLU A 66 18.24 -5.43 -16.45
N PHE A 67 18.78 -5.76 -15.29
CA PHE A 67 18.58 -5.04 -14.03
C PHE A 67 19.57 -3.88 -13.93
N THR A 68 19.19 -2.80 -13.25
CA THR A 68 20.10 -1.65 -13.05
C THR A 68 21.27 -2.02 -12.14
N VAL A 69 22.34 -1.21 -12.16
CA VAL A 69 23.50 -1.41 -11.28
C VAL A 69 23.09 -1.44 -9.80
N ASP A 70 22.18 -0.55 -9.41
CA ASP A 70 21.65 -0.49 -8.05
C ASP A 70 20.83 -1.74 -7.69
N GLU A 71 19.95 -2.20 -8.60
CA GLU A 71 19.19 -3.43 -8.41
C GLU A 71 20.09 -4.67 -8.31
N ILE A 72 21.12 -4.76 -9.17
CA ILE A 72 22.11 -5.84 -9.14
C ILE A 72 22.85 -5.82 -7.80
N TYR A 73 23.23 -4.65 -7.29
CA TYR A 73 23.88 -4.51 -5.99
C TYR A 73 22.96 -4.93 -4.84
N GLU A 74 21.69 -4.52 -4.85
CA GLU A 74 20.70 -4.99 -3.88
C GLU A 74 20.53 -6.51 -3.90
N TYR A 75 20.41 -7.11 -5.10
CA TYR A 75 20.31 -8.56 -5.24
C TYR A 75 21.57 -9.26 -4.77
N LYS A 76 22.77 -8.69 -4.98
CA LYS A 76 24.03 -9.23 -4.47
C LYS A 76 23.98 -9.40 -2.96
N LEU A 77 23.57 -8.36 -2.23
CA LEU A 77 23.43 -8.42 -0.77
C LEU A 77 22.35 -9.41 -0.32
N LEU A 78 21.23 -9.48 -1.05
CA LEU A 78 20.16 -10.45 -0.75
C LEU A 78 20.60 -11.90 -0.98
N ILE A 79 21.36 -12.17 -2.04
CA ILE A 79 21.91 -13.50 -2.33
C ILE A 79 22.84 -13.94 -1.21
N PHE A 80 23.75 -13.06 -0.77
CA PHE A 80 24.62 -13.34 0.38
C PHE A 80 23.81 -13.69 1.62
N ALA A 81 22.78 -12.89 1.94
CA ALA A 81 21.89 -13.18 3.06
C ALA A 81 21.13 -14.51 2.90
N ASN A 82 20.68 -14.86 1.69
CA ASN A 82 20.00 -16.13 1.41
C ASN A 82 20.92 -17.33 1.66
N ILE A 83 22.18 -17.26 1.23
CA ILE A 83 23.17 -18.32 1.42
C ILE A 83 23.42 -18.55 2.91
N LEU A 84 23.72 -17.47 3.65
CA LEU A 84 23.99 -17.55 5.08
C LEU A 84 22.78 -18.10 5.83
N ASN A 85 21.58 -17.62 5.52
CA ASN A 85 20.36 -18.10 6.14
C ASN A 85 20.06 -19.58 5.81
N GLY A 86 20.30 -20.00 4.56
CA GLY A 86 20.13 -21.39 4.15
C GLY A 86 21.04 -22.35 4.92
N MET A 87 22.33 -21.98 5.05
CA MET A 87 23.29 -22.81 5.79
C MET A 87 22.96 -22.85 7.28
N ARG A 88 22.55 -21.71 7.86
CA ARG A 88 22.06 -21.65 9.25
C ARG A 88 20.90 -22.60 9.50
N ILE A 89 19.94 -22.66 8.57
CA ILE A 89 18.79 -23.57 8.66
C ILE A 89 19.26 -25.02 8.61
N LEU A 90 20.18 -25.38 7.70
CA LEU A 90 20.70 -26.75 7.60
C LEU A 90 21.44 -27.17 8.89
N ILE A 91 22.31 -26.32 9.43
CA ILE A 91 23.00 -26.59 10.70
C ILE A 91 22.00 -26.79 11.84
N ALA A 92 20.95 -25.96 11.90
CA ALA A 92 19.91 -26.09 12.91
C ALA A 92 19.08 -27.37 12.72
N ALA A 93 18.72 -27.71 11.48
CA ALA A 93 17.96 -28.90 11.12
C ALA A 93 18.71 -30.18 11.49
N ARG A 94 20.02 -30.25 11.21
CA ARG A 94 20.86 -31.40 11.56
C ARG A 94 20.80 -31.76 13.05
N LYS A 95 20.64 -30.76 13.93
CA LYS A 95 20.53 -30.99 15.39
C LYS A 95 19.25 -31.70 15.82
N PHE A 96 18.24 -31.77 14.96
CA PHE A 96 16.99 -32.49 15.23
C PHE A 96 17.05 -33.95 14.77
N PHE A 97 18.10 -34.35 14.07
CA PHE A 97 18.30 -35.71 13.56
C PHE A 97 19.40 -36.39 14.37
N ASP A 98 19.00 -37.21 15.34
CA ASP A 98 19.93 -37.96 16.20
C ASP A 98 20.74 -39.01 15.41
N ASP A 99 20.19 -39.47 14.29
CA ASP A 99 20.79 -40.46 13.38
C ASP A 99 21.89 -39.88 12.48
N ILE A 100 21.92 -38.55 12.27
CA ILE A 100 22.89 -37.91 11.38
C ILE A 100 24.10 -37.45 12.20
N VAL A 101 25.25 -38.11 12.06
CA VAL A 101 26.50 -37.73 12.73
C VAL A 101 27.40 -36.94 11.79
N TRP A 102 28.10 -35.93 12.32
CA TRP A 102 29.13 -35.19 11.58
C TRP A 102 30.17 -36.14 10.97
N GLN A 103 30.53 -35.91 9.70
CA GLN A 103 31.59 -36.71 9.05
C GLN A 103 32.92 -36.61 9.82
N TYR A 104 33.23 -35.40 10.29
CA TYR A 104 34.39 -35.10 11.13
C TYR A 104 33.92 -34.49 12.46
N PRO A 105 33.68 -35.31 13.51
CA PRO A 105 32.98 -34.87 14.72
C PRO A 105 33.51 -33.59 15.37
N GLU A 106 34.83 -33.46 15.53
CA GLU A 106 35.42 -32.26 16.15
C GLU A 106 35.52 -31.09 15.19
N GLN A 107 36.03 -31.32 13.98
CA GLN A 107 36.25 -30.27 12.98
C GLN A 107 34.93 -29.65 12.52
N SER A 108 33.97 -30.47 12.10
CA SER A 108 32.68 -29.99 11.59
C SER A 108 31.84 -29.34 12.68
N ALA A 109 31.92 -29.83 13.92
CA ALA A 109 31.29 -29.16 15.06
C ALA A 109 31.93 -27.79 15.34
N ASN A 110 33.26 -27.67 15.25
CA ASN A 110 33.96 -26.39 15.40
C ASN A 110 33.58 -25.41 14.27
N LEU A 111 33.59 -25.86 13.01
CA LEU A 111 33.14 -25.06 11.86
C LEU A 111 31.69 -24.58 12.03
N SER A 112 30.80 -25.45 12.51
CA SER A 112 29.41 -25.11 12.82
C SER A 112 29.30 -24.03 13.90
N GLN A 113 30.08 -24.15 14.98
CA GLN A 113 30.13 -23.14 16.04
C GLN A 113 30.72 -21.81 15.56
N GLN A 114 31.77 -21.85 14.76
CA GLN A 114 32.39 -20.66 14.16
C GLN A 114 31.39 -19.94 13.24
N PHE A 115 30.67 -20.68 12.39
CA PHE A 115 29.61 -20.13 11.56
C PHE A 115 28.51 -19.47 12.39
N ALA A 116 28.05 -20.13 13.46
CA ALA A 116 27.02 -19.59 14.35
C ALA A 116 27.45 -18.30 15.08
N LYS A 117 28.75 -18.15 15.40
CA LYS A 117 29.31 -16.92 15.97
C LYS A 117 29.33 -15.77 14.97
N LEU A 118 29.67 -16.05 13.71
CA LEU A 118 29.76 -15.04 12.65
C LEU A 118 28.38 -14.66 12.08
N CYS A 119 27.43 -15.60 12.07
CA CYS A 119 26.07 -15.41 11.57
C CYS A 119 25.03 -15.84 12.63
N PRO A 120 24.81 -15.01 13.67
CA PRO A 120 23.85 -15.31 14.72
C PRO A 120 22.40 -15.31 14.21
N ALA A 121 21.47 -15.89 14.97
CA ALA A 121 20.06 -16.00 14.58
C ALA A 121 19.35 -14.64 14.36
N GLU A 122 19.86 -13.57 14.97
CA GLU A 122 19.37 -12.19 14.83
C GLU A 122 19.90 -11.48 13.56
N PHE A 123 20.65 -12.19 12.71
CA PHE A 123 21.22 -11.65 11.48
C PHE A 123 20.13 -11.08 10.56
N SER A 124 20.03 -9.76 10.53
CA SER A 124 19.16 -8.99 9.63
C SER A 124 20.01 -8.38 8.52
N ALA A 125 19.58 -8.58 7.28
CA ALA A 125 20.20 -7.97 6.10
C ALA A 125 20.20 -6.43 6.13
N GLN A 126 19.42 -5.81 7.02
CA GLN A 126 19.25 -4.36 7.15
C GLN A 126 20.07 -3.73 8.31
N ARG A 127 20.73 -4.52 9.18
CA ARG A 127 21.38 -4.00 10.41
C ARG A 127 22.89 -4.22 10.51
N LEU A 128 23.51 -5.00 9.62
CA LEU A 128 24.95 -5.33 9.63
C LEU A 128 25.51 -5.38 8.20
N ASN A 129 26.84 -5.25 8.05
CA ASN A 129 27.54 -5.40 6.77
C ASN A 129 27.50 -6.86 6.29
N VAL A 130 26.43 -7.21 5.56
CA VAL A 130 26.18 -8.56 5.01
C VAL A 130 27.33 -9.02 4.12
N ALA A 131 27.92 -8.14 3.34
CA ALA A 131 29.02 -8.46 2.43
C ALA A 131 30.26 -8.93 3.19
N GLU A 132 30.65 -8.20 4.24
CA GLU A 132 31.81 -8.57 5.06
C GLU A 132 31.59 -9.91 5.79
N THR A 133 30.39 -10.10 6.34
CA THR A 133 30.02 -11.36 7.01
C THR A 133 30.07 -12.53 6.04
N PHE A 134 29.53 -12.34 4.84
CA PHE A 134 29.55 -13.35 3.79
C PHE A 134 30.97 -13.75 3.40
N THR A 135 31.87 -12.78 3.20
CA THR A 135 33.27 -13.07 2.86
C THR A 135 33.96 -13.93 3.92
N LYS A 136 33.71 -13.66 5.21
CA LYS A 136 34.25 -14.47 6.33
C LYS A 136 33.62 -15.86 6.40
N CYS A 137 32.34 -15.99 6.11
CA CYS A 137 31.60 -17.24 6.18
C CYS A 137 31.70 -18.12 4.93
N ALA A 138 32.02 -17.57 3.76
CA ALA A 138 32.01 -18.30 2.49
C ALA A 138 32.90 -19.56 2.51
N PRO A 139 34.14 -19.53 3.04
CA PRO A 139 34.95 -20.75 3.19
C PRO A 139 34.29 -21.79 4.10
N LEU A 140 33.66 -21.35 5.20
CA LEU A 140 32.96 -22.24 6.13
C LEU A 140 31.75 -22.90 5.45
N VAL A 141 31.01 -22.15 4.64
CA VAL A 141 29.88 -22.68 3.87
C VAL A 141 30.34 -23.76 2.89
N THR A 142 31.49 -23.58 2.22
CA THR A 142 32.07 -24.58 1.33
C THR A 142 32.39 -25.88 2.08
N GLU A 143 33.13 -25.79 3.20
CA GLU A 143 33.51 -26.96 4.00
C GLU A 143 32.29 -27.67 4.58
N LEU A 144 31.34 -26.92 5.15
CA LEU A 144 30.11 -27.48 5.71
C LEU A 144 29.24 -28.13 4.65
N TRP A 145 29.16 -27.59 3.44
CA TRP A 145 28.40 -28.19 2.34
C TRP A 145 29.04 -29.49 1.82
N ASN A 146 30.35 -29.67 2.00
CA ASN A 146 31.05 -30.90 1.64
C ASN A 146 30.91 -31.99 2.71
N ASP A 147 30.47 -31.66 3.92
CA ASP A 147 30.24 -32.64 4.99
C ASP A 147 29.01 -33.51 4.68
N SER A 148 29.20 -34.84 4.77
CA SER A 148 28.13 -35.82 4.55
C SER A 148 26.89 -35.59 5.43
N ALA A 149 27.05 -35.10 6.68
CA ALA A 149 25.96 -34.82 7.59
C ALA A 149 25.04 -33.70 7.07
N ILE A 150 25.62 -32.65 6.51
CA ILE A 150 24.86 -31.53 5.93
C ILE A 150 24.19 -31.96 4.63
N ARG A 151 24.86 -32.78 3.81
CA ARG A 151 24.27 -33.35 2.59
C ARG A 151 23.09 -34.26 2.91
N GLU A 152 23.22 -35.14 3.89
CA GLU A 152 22.13 -36.01 4.34
C GLU A 152 20.97 -35.21 4.95
N THR A 153 21.27 -34.20 5.77
CA THR A 153 20.28 -33.26 6.29
C THR A 153 19.53 -32.55 5.15
N PHE A 154 20.24 -32.15 4.09
CA PHE A 154 19.62 -31.55 2.90
C PHE A 154 18.74 -32.53 2.14
N GLU A 155 19.05 -33.82 2.11
CA GLU A 155 18.16 -34.81 1.50
C GLU A 155 16.85 -34.98 2.26
N ARG A 156 16.87 -34.75 3.59
CA ARG A 156 15.69 -34.71 4.45
C ARG A 156 15.00 -33.34 4.52
N ARG A 157 15.29 -32.42 3.58
CA ARG A 157 14.71 -31.05 3.50
C ARG A 157 13.19 -30.98 3.39
N ARG A 158 12.47 -32.10 3.20
CA ARG A 158 11.00 -32.13 3.28
C ARG A 158 10.48 -32.00 4.72
N GLU A 159 11.30 -32.36 5.71
CA GLU A 159 10.93 -32.39 7.14
C GLU A 159 11.06 -31.01 7.82
N PHE A 160 11.70 -30.04 7.17
CA PHE A 160 11.88 -28.69 7.66
C PHE A 160 11.79 -27.67 6.53
N GLN A 161 11.97 -26.39 6.85
CA GLN A 161 11.71 -25.28 5.93
C GLN A 161 13.01 -24.72 5.36
N LEU A 162 13.32 -25.06 4.11
CA LEU A 162 14.54 -24.62 3.41
C LEU A 162 14.18 -24.03 2.03
N PRO A 163 14.75 -22.88 1.65
CA PRO A 163 14.58 -22.35 0.28
C PRO A 163 15.12 -23.31 -0.79
N ASP A 164 14.36 -23.49 -1.89
CA ASP A 164 14.72 -24.39 -2.99
C ASP A 164 16.06 -24.03 -3.66
N SER A 165 16.44 -22.75 -3.67
CA SER A 165 17.65 -22.27 -4.34
C SER A 165 18.95 -22.52 -3.57
N CYS A 166 18.89 -23.07 -2.35
CA CYS A 166 20.07 -23.30 -1.51
C CYS A 166 21.14 -24.16 -2.20
N LYS A 167 20.74 -25.29 -2.81
CA LYS A 167 21.67 -26.21 -3.51
C LYS A 167 22.47 -25.49 -4.59
N TYR A 168 21.78 -24.74 -5.46
CA TYR A 168 22.41 -23.96 -6.53
C TYR A 168 23.47 -22.99 -5.98
N PHE A 169 23.13 -22.22 -4.94
CA PHE A 169 24.08 -21.24 -4.42
C PHE A 169 25.27 -21.89 -3.69
N PHE A 170 25.06 -22.98 -2.94
CA PHE A 170 26.16 -23.69 -2.28
C PHE A 170 27.12 -24.34 -3.27
N GLU A 171 26.60 -24.92 -4.36
CA GLU A 171 27.42 -25.49 -5.44
C GLU A 171 28.21 -24.43 -6.22
N ASN A 172 27.74 -23.17 -6.22
CA ASN A 172 28.36 -22.06 -6.93
C ASN A 172 29.10 -21.06 -6.01
N ILE A 173 29.36 -21.45 -4.76
CA ILE A 173 29.90 -20.54 -3.74
C ILE A 173 31.25 -19.92 -4.17
N ALA A 174 32.10 -20.70 -4.85
CA ALA A 174 33.41 -20.25 -5.33
C ALA A 174 33.33 -19.11 -6.35
N ARG A 175 32.28 -19.08 -7.19
CA ARG A 175 32.01 -17.96 -8.11
C ARG A 175 31.44 -16.76 -7.36
N ILE A 176 30.54 -17.01 -6.41
CA ILE A 176 29.80 -15.98 -5.68
C ILE A 176 30.69 -15.24 -4.66
N SER A 177 31.72 -15.91 -4.11
CA SER A 177 32.68 -15.34 -3.16
C SER A 177 33.76 -14.47 -3.78
N GLN A 178 33.83 -14.37 -5.11
CA GLN A 178 34.82 -13.52 -5.78
C GLN A 178 34.51 -12.03 -5.54
N ALA A 179 35.54 -11.20 -5.37
CA ALA A 179 35.36 -9.76 -5.17
C ALA A 179 34.66 -9.08 -6.37
N SER A 180 34.94 -9.56 -7.58
CA SER A 180 34.35 -9.11 -8.84
C SER A 180 32.95 -9.70 -9.12
N TYR A 181 32.39 -10.49 -8.21
CA TYR A 181 31.09 -11.12 -8.41
C TYR A 181 29.98 -10.08 -8.65
N ALA A 182 29.31 -10.22 -9.79
CA ALA A 182 28.06 -9.57 -10.12
C ALA A 182 26.99 -10.64 -10.35
N PRO A 183 25.83 -10.58 -9.67
CA PRO A 183 24.73 -11.51 -9.89
C PRO A 183 24.32 -11.59 -11.36
N SER A 184 24.25 -12.81 -11.89
CA SER A 184 23.65 -13.08 -13.20
C SER A 184 22.13 -13.04 -13.12
N ASN A 185 21.45 -12.95 -14.26
CA ASN A 185 19.98 -13.09 -14.33
C ASN A 185 19.49 -14.39 -13.66
N ARG A 186 20.24 -15.50 -13.79
CA ARG A 186 19.93 -16.76 -13.12
C ARG A 186 20.03 -16.64 -11.59
N ASP A 187 21.05 -15.95 -11.09
CA ASP A 187 21.21 -15.70 -9.65
C ASP A 187 20.06 -14.85 -9.10
N ILE A 188 19.65 -13.82 -9.85
CA ILE A 188 18.55 -12.92 -9.49
C ILE A 188 17.22 -13.68 -9.48
N LEU A 189 16.97 -14.55 -10.46
CA LEU A 189 15.75 -15.37 -10.53
C LEU A 189 15.63 -16.34 -9.34
N LEU A 190 16.76 -16.93 -8.92
CA LEU A 190 16.84 -17.86 -7.78
C LEU A 190 16.91 -17.16 -6.41
N CYS A 191 17.20 -15.86 -6.39
CA CYS A 191 17.22 -15.06 -5.17
C CYS A 191 15.82 -14.89 -4.58
N ARG A 192 15.71 -15.14 -3.28
CA ARG A 192 14.47 -15.03 -2.49
C ARG A 192 14.40 -13.67 -1.79
N LYS A 193 13.36 -12.90 -2.14
CA LYS A 193 12.92 -11.68 -1.46
C LYS A 193 11.46 -11.88 -1.06
N ALA A 194 11.13 -11.73 0.24
CA ALA A 194 9.76 -11.94 0.72
C ALA A 194 8.88 -10.73 0.38
N THR A 195 7.83 -10.93 -0.42
CA THR A 195 6.84 -9.90 -0.77
C THR A 195 5.92 -9.63 0.42
N ARG A 196 6.05 -8.45 1.03
CA ARG A 196 5.24 -7.99 2.19
C ARG A 196 4.25 -6.88 1.83
N ALA A 197 4.41 -6.25 0.68
CA ALA A 197 3.55 -5.19 0.17
C ALA A 197 2.99 -5.60 -1.19
N ILE A 198 1.92 -4.92 -1.61
CA ILE A 198 1.42 -5.02 -2.98
C ILE A 198 2.38 -4.22 -3.87
N THR A 199 2.85 -4.82 -4.95
CA THR A 199 3.75 -4.13 -5.91
C THR A 199 3.19 -4.25 -7.31
N GLU A 200 3.16 -3.14 -8.04
CA GLU A 200 2.65 -3.07 -9.41
C GLU A 200 3.80 -2.87 -10.39
N HIS A 201 3.77 -3.63 -11.48
CA HIS A 201 4.73 -3.52 -12.57
C HIS A 201 3.99 -3.38 -13.90
N VAL A 202 4.29 -2.31 -14.64
CA VAL A 202 3.69 -2.07 -15.95
C VAL A 202 4.71 -2.36 -17.05
N PHE A 203 4.33 -3.21 -18.00
CA PHE A 203 5.13 -3.55 -19.18
C PHE A 203 4.33 -3.24 -20.44
N ASP A 204 4.94 -2.53 -21.39
CA ASP A 204 4.34 -2.30 -22.71
C ASP A 204 4.68 -3.49 -23.63
N ILE A 205 3.70 -4.37 -23.86
CA ILE A 205 3.87 -5.59 -24.65
C ILE A 205 3.12 -5.41 -25.97
N GLN A 206 3.84 -5.23 -27.07
CA GLN A 206 3.27 -4.97 -28.40
C GLN A 206 2.25 -3.81 -28.40
N ASN A 207 2.61 -2.68 -27.79
CA ASN A 207 1.79 -1.48 -27.63
C ASN A 207 0.52 -1.65 -26.77
N VAL A 208 0.42 -2.75 -26.01
CA VAL A 208 -0.61 -2.93 -24.99
C VAL A 208 0.05 -2.85 -23.61
N PRO A 209 -0.37 -1.92 -22.74
CA PRO A 209 0.17 -1.85 -21.39
C PRO A 209 -0.42 -2.98 -20.53
N PHE A 210 0.43 -3.87 -20.07
CA PHE A 210 0.11 -4.92 -19.10
C PHE A 210 0.57 -4.48 -17.71
N ARG A 211 -0.39 -4.34 -16.79
CA ARG A 211 -0.13 -4.11 -15.37
C ARG A 211 -0.19 -5.42 -14.62
N PHE A 212 0.93 -5.85 -14.06
CA PHE A 212 0.99 -7.01 -13.18
C PHE A 212 1.01 -6.56 -11.73
N ILE A 213 0.21 -7.22 -10.90
CA ILE A 213 0.09 -6.94 -9.47
C ILE A 213 0.64 -8.15 -8.70
N ASP A 214 1.76 -7.98 -7.99
CA ASP A 214 2.31 -8.99 -7.06
C ASP A 214 1.70 -8.78 -5.68
N VAL A 215 1.30 -9.87 -5.04
CA VAL A 215 0.83 -9.87 -3.66
C VAL A 215 1.51 -10.97 -2.85
N GLY A 216 1.70 -10.73 -1.55
CA GLY A 216 2.27 -11.71 -0.64
C GLY A 216 1.41 -12.98 -0.55
N GLY A 217 2.03 -14.15 -0.73
CA GLY A 217 1.31 -15.45 -0.73
C GLY A 217 1.11 -16.11 0.65
N GLN A 218 1.81 -15.60 1.68
CA GLN A 218 1.72 -16.10 3.06
C GLN A 218 0.38 -15.75 3.69
N ARG A 219 -0.13 -16.57 4.61
CA ARG A 219 -1.46 -16.37 5.23
C ARG A 219 -1.65 -14.97 5.80
N SER A 220 -0.65 -14.44 6.51
CA SER A 220 -0.65 -13.09 7.08
C SER A 220 -0.77 -11.96 6.05
N GLN A 221 -0.45 -12.19 4.78
CA GLN A 221 -0.51 -11.19 3.71
C GLN A 221 -1.79 -11.29 2.88
N ARG A 222 -2.56 -12.38 2.99
CA ARG A 222 -3.73 -12.62 2.14
C ARG A 222 -4.84 -11.59 2.35
N GLN A 223 -4.97 -11.01 3.54
CA GLN A 223 -5.91 -9.92 3.84
C GLN A 223 -5.80 -8.76 2.84
N LYS A 224 -4.60 -8.51 2.31
CA LYS A 224 -4.33 -7.44 1.34
C LYS A 224 -4.79 -7.77 -0.08
N TRP A 225 -5.08 -9.04 -0.40
CA TRP A 225 -5.49 -9.44 -1.75
C TRP A 225 -6.76 -8.72 -2.20
N PHE A 226 -7.68 -8.45 -1.24
CA PHE A 226 -8.93 -7.76 -1.52
C PHE A 226 -8.72 -6.34 -2.07
N GLU A 227 -7.63 -5.66 -1.67
CA GLU A 227 -7.28 -4.32 -2.15
C GLU A 227 -6.97 -4.31 -3.66
N CYS A 228 -6.62 -5.47 -4.22
CA CYS A 228 -6.20 -5.61 -5.62
C CYS A 228 -7.28 -6.18 -6.54
N PHE A 229 -8.48 -6.49 -6.04
CA PHE A 229 -9.50 -7.20 -6.83
C PHE A 229 -10.28 -6.29 -7.80
N GLU A 230 -10.36 -4.99 -7.53
CA GLU A 230 -11.09 -4.05 -8.40
C GLU A 230 -10.34 -3.81 -9.72
N GLY A 231 -11.03 -3.94 -10.85
CA GLY A 231 -10.47 -3.63 -12.16
C GLY A 231 -9.48 -4.68 -12.73
N VAL A 232 -9.39 -5.87 -12.13
CA VAL A 232 -8.55 -6.95 -12.64
C VAL A 232 -9.17 -7.59 -13.88
N THR A 233 -8.34 -7.82 -14.89
CA THR A 233 -8.75 -8.41 -16.17
C THR A 233 -8.53 -9.92 -16.19
N SER A 234 -7.42 -10.38 -15.62
CA SER A 234 -7.07 -11.81 -15.54
C SER A 234 -6.40 -12.13 -14.21
N ILE A 235 -6.64 -13.34 -13.72
CA ILE A 235 -5.91 -13.92 -12.58
C ILE A 235 -4.98 -15.01 -13.10
N LEU A 236 -3.70 -14.90 -12.73
CA LEU A 236 -2.70 -15.91 -12.95
C LEU A 236 -2.34 -16.51 -11.59
N PHE A 237 -2.77 -17.75 -11.36
CA PHE A 237 -2.63 -18.45 -10.09
C PHE A 237 -1.44 -19.42 -10.16
N LEU A 238 -0.44 -19.24 -9.30
CA LEU A 238 0.76 -20.08 -9.29
C LEU A 238 0.73 -21.09 -8.13
N VAL A 239 1.03 -22.34 -8.47
CA VAL A 239 1.12 -23.50 -7.57
C VAL A 239 2.55 -24.03 -7.62
N ALA A 240 3.19 -24.20 -6.46
CA ALA A 240 4.44 -24.95 -6.39
C ALA A 240 4.16 -26.45 -6.42
N SER A 241 4.43 -27.10 -7.55
CA SER A 241 4.10 -28.51 -7.76
C SER A 241 4.99 -29.49 -6.99
N ASN A 242 6.21 -29.07 -6.64
CA ASN A 242 7.16 -29.87 -5.86
C ASN A 242 6.86 -29.93 -4.35
N GLU A 243 5.85 -29.21 -3.85
CA GLU A 243 5.55 -29.10 -2.40
C GLU A 243 4.53 -30.16 -1.92
N TYR A 244 4.31 -31.21 -2.71
CA TYR A 244 3.31 -32.25 -2.44
C TYR A 244 3.59 -33.10 -1.19
N ASP A 245 4.83 -33.15 -0.72
CA ASP A 245 5.28 -33.88 0.48
C ASP A 245 5.76 -32.94 1.60
N GLN A 246 5.39 -31.65 1.52
CA GLN A 246 5.78 -30.63 2.49
C GLN A 246 4.58 -30.10 3.27
N VAL A 247 4.83 -29.66 4.50
CA VAL A 247 3.85 -28.97 5.37
C VAL A 247 4.09 -27.46 5.40
N LEU A 248 3.07 -26.69 5.76
CA LEU A 248 3.19 -25.23 5.89
C LEU A 248 4.14 -24.86 7.03
N LEU A 249 4.77 -23.68 6.89
CA LEU A 249 5.55 -23.10 7.99
C LEU A 249 4.61 -22.64 9.12
N GLU A 250 3.46 -22.07 8.74
CA GLU A 250 2.46 -21.55 9.67
C GLU A 250 1.62 -22.65 10.34
N ASP A 251 1.53 -23.83 9.73
CA ASP A 251 0.74 -24.97 10.21
C ASP A 251 1.41 -26.30 9.82
N ARG A 252 2.11 -26.91 10.78
CA ARG A 252 2.91 -28.12 10.57
C ARG A 252 2.10 -29.39 10.29
N ARG A 253 0.76 -29.32 10.32
CA ARG A 253 -0.12 -30.46 9.99
C ARG A 253 -0.67 -30.40 8.58
N LYS A 254 -0.65 -29.22 7.96
CA LYS A 254 -1.31 -29.01 6.68
C LYS A 254 -0.33 -29.10 5.51
N ASN A 255 -0.64 -29.99 4.57
CA ASN A 255 0.10 -30.14 3.33
C ASN A 255 0.04 -28.86 2.47
N ARG A 256 1.18 -28.44 1.92
CA ARG A 256 1.30 -27.19 1.15
C ARG A 256 0.52 -27.20 -0.16
N LEU A 257 0.53 -28.32 -0.88
CA LEU A 257 -0.19 -28.44 -2.15
C LEU A 257 -1.71 -28.43 -1.92
N LEU A 258 -2.19 -29.11 -0.87
CA LEU A 258 -3.60 -29.08 -0.47
C LEU A 258 -4.04 -27.68 -0.01
N GLU A 259 -3.22 -26.95 0.74
CA GLU A 259 -3.49 -25.54 1.05
C GLU A 259 -3.64 -24.71 -0.24
N SER A 260 -2.75 -24.91 -1.21
CA SER A 260 -2.84 -24.19 -2.49
C SER A 260 -4.13 -24.52 -3.24
N ARG A 261 -4.58 -25.78 -3.20
CA ARG A 261 -5.86 -26.22 -3.77
C ARG A 261 -7.06 -25.57 -3.07
N GLU A 262 -7.05 -25.45 -1.75
CA GLU A 262 -8.15 -24.80 -1.01
C GLU A 262 -8.23 -23.30 -1.31
N VAL A 263 -7.07 -22.64 -1.40
CA VAL A 263 -6.99 -21.24 -1.84
C VAL A 263 -7.55 -21.10 -3.26
N TYR A 264 -7.18 -22.01 -4.16
CA TYR A 264 -7.69 -22.02 -5.53
C TYR A 264 -9.21 -22.24 -5.58
N ASP A 265 -9.75 -23.24 -4.87
CA ASP A 265 -11.19 -23.54 -4.76
C ASP A 265 -11.98 -22.27 -4.42
N THR A 266 -11.51 -21.54 -3.42
CA THR A 266 -12.20 -20.33 -2.94
C THR A 266 -12.17 -19.20 -3.96
N ILE A 267 -11.04 -18.98 -4.64
CA ILE A 267 -10.92 -17.88 -5.61
C ILE A 267 -11.68 -18.24 -6.89
N VAL A 268 -11.48 -19.44 -7.45
CA VAL A 268 -12.07 -19.83 -8.74
C VAL A 268 -13.60 -19.90 -8.69
N ASN A 269 -14.16 -20.23 -7.53
CA ASN A 269 -15.61 -20.33 -7.32
C ASN A 269 -16.23 -19.05 -6.78
N ASN A 270 -15.44 -18.00 -6.54
CA ASN A 270 -15.98 -16.72 -6.08
C ASN A 270 -16.65 -15.98 -7.24
N ARG A 271 -17.92 -15.60 -7.02
CA ARG A 271 -18.75 -14.89 -7.99
C ARG A 271 -18.16 -13.55 -8.42
N PHE A 272 -17.34 -12.91 -7.57
CA PHE A 272 -16.63 -11.68 -7.92
C PHE A 272 -15.75 -11.85 -9.17
N PHE A 273 -15.23 -13.06 -9.41
CA PHE A 273 -14.38 -13.36 -10.55
C PHE A 273 -15.10 -14.12 -11.67
N SER A 274 -16.44 -14.10 -11.72
CA SER A 274 -17.21 -14.86 -12.72
C SER A 274 -16.83 -14.51 -14.15
N ASP A 275 -16.50 -13.25 -14.42
CA ASP A 275 -16.20 -12.75 -15.78
C ASP A 275 -14.71 -12.67 -16.08
N ILE A 276 -13.85 -12.99 -15.10
CA ILE A 276 -12.39 -12.86 -15.17
C ILE A 276 -11.76 -14.15 -15.75
N SER A 277 -10.70 -14.00 -16.55
CA SER A 277 -9.92 -15.16 -17.01
C SER A 277 -9.04 -15.72 -15.91
N PHE A 278 -9.11 -17.03 -15.69
CA PHE A 278 -8.26 -17.76 -14.76
C PHE A 278 -7.26 -18.62 -15.51
N ILE A 279 -5.98 -18.45 -15.19
CA ILE A 279 -4.88 -19.24 -15.74
C ILE A 279 -4.10 -19.85 -14.58
N LEU A 280 -3.93 -21.17 -14.60
CA LEU A 280 -3.26 -21.92 -13.53
C LEU A 280 -1.84 -22.33 -13.95
N PHE A 281 -0.83 -21.92 -13.19
CA PHE A 281 0.56 -22.32 -13.41
C PHE A 281 0.99 -23.34 -12.37
N PHE A 282 1.30 -24.55 -12.80
CA PHE A 282 2.02 -25.52 -12.00
C PHE A 282 3.52 -25.26 -12.18
N ASN A 283 4.09 -24.50 -11.24
CA ASN A 283 5.48 -24.07 -11.26
C ASN A 283 6.40 -25.09 -10.57
N LYS A 284 7.71 -24.91 -10.74
CA LYS A 284 8.78 -25.75 -10.18
C LYS A 284 8.73 -27.19 -10.73
N THR A 285 8.40 -27.32 -12.00
CA THR A 285 8.31 -28.62 -12.69
C THR A 285 9.66 -29.35 -12.73
N ASP A 286 10.75 -28.60 -12.82
CA ASP A 286 12.12 -29.09 -12.69
C ASP A 286 12.37 -29.79 -11.34
N LEU A 287 11.97 -29.14 -10.25
CA LEU A 287 12.10 -29.71 -8.90
C LEU A 287 11.14 -30.87 -8.66
N LEU A 288 9.95 -30.84 -9.26
CA LEU A 288 9.01 -31.98 -9.23
C LEU A 288 9.65 -33.20 -9.89
N SER A 289 10.24 -33.03 -11.08
CA SER A 289 10.89 -34.12 -11.81
C SER A 289 12.05 -34.75 -11.04
N GLU A 290 12.83 -33.97 -10.29
CA GLU A 290 13.87 -34.51 -9.39
C GLU A 290 13.22 -35.27 -8.22
N LYS A 291 12.19 -34.69 -7.59
CA LYS A 291 11.62 -35.21 -6.33
C LYS A 291 10.86 -36.53 -6.49
N ILE A 292 10.08 -36.70 -7.57
CA ILE A 292 9.31 -37.94 -7.80
C ILE A 292 10.18 -39.19 -7.92
N THR A 293 11.49 -39.03 -8.18
CA THR A 293 12.42 -40.18 -8.22
C THR A 293 12.77 -40.72 -6.83
N ARG A 294 12.52 -39.94 -5.77
CA ARG A 294 12.94 -40.24 -4.39
C ARG A 294 11.79 -40.25 -3.37
N SER A 295 10.72 -39.50 -3.63
CA SER A 295 9.56 -39.34 -2.74
C SER A 295 8.32 -39.87 -3.46
N ASP A 296 7.57 -40.76 -2.82
CA ASP A 296 6.36 -41.35 -3.40
C ASP A 296 5.16 -40.45 -3.08
N ILE A 297 4.44 -40.01 -4.11
CA ILE A 297 3.25 -39.18 -3.96
C ILE A 297 2.15 -39.87 -3.14
N ARG A 298 2.09 -41.20 -3.14
CA ARG A 298 1.05 -41.99 -2.46
C ARG A 298 1.10 -41.84 -0.94
N ASP A 299 2.25 -41.49 -0.38
CA ASP A 299 2.43 -41.22 1.06
C ASP A 299 1.56 -40.02 1.54
N ASN A 300 1.25 -39.09 0.62
CA ASN A 300 0.42 -37.93 0.91
C ASN A 300 -0.94 -37.96 0.19
N PHE A 301 -1.06 -38.77 -0.87
CA PHE A 301 -2.24 -38.86 -1.73
C PHE A 301 -2.57 -40.32 -2.04
N GLU A 302 -3.21 -41.00 -1.08
CA GLU A 302 -3.59 -42.43 -1.18
C GLU A 302 -4.48 -42.76 -2.40
N ASN A 303 -5.22 -41.76 -2.89
CA ASN A 303 -6.12 -41.89 -4.03
C ASN A 303 -5.44 -41.76 -5.41
N PHE A 304 -4.12 -41.64 -5.46
CA PHE A 304 -3.37 -41.58 -6.72
C PHE A 304 -3.34 -42.96 -7.42
N GLN A 305 -3.82 -43.03 -8.67
CA GLN A 305 -3.96 -44.27 -9.45
C GLN A 305 -3.03 -44.35 -10.67
N GLY A 306 -1.89 -43.65 -10.66
CA GLY A 306 -0.90 -43.66 -11.75
C GLY A 306 0.46 -44.25 -11.33
N ASN A 307 1.48 -44.06 -12.19
CA ASN A 307 2.86 -44.35 -11.82
C ASN A 307 3.43 -43.18 -10.98
N PRO A 308 3.82 -43.39 -9.71
CA PRO A 308 4.29 -42.32 -8.82
C PRO A 308 5.61 -41.69 -9.26
N HIS A 309 6.38 -42.39 -10.10
CA HIS A 309 7.64 -41.91 -10.65
C HIS A 309 7.49 -41.32 -12.06
N SER A 310 6.27 -41.29 -12.63
CA SER A 310 5.98 -40.64 -13.91
C SER A 310 5.64 -39.17 -13.68
N LEU A 311 6.46 -38.26 -14.21
CA LEU A 311 6.21 -36.82 -14.14
C LEU A 311 4.83 -36.47 -14.73
N HIS A 312 4.50 -37.10 -15.85
CA HIS A 312 3.24 -36.91 -16.54
C HIS A 312 2.05 -37.33 -15.66
N ASP A 313 2.06 -38.54 -15.09
CA ASP A 313 0.93 -39.04 -14.30
C ASP A 313 0.70 -38.18 -13.05
N VAL A 314 1.78 -37.78 -12.39
CA VAL A 314 1.74 -36.89 -11.22
C VAL A 314 1.21 -35.50 -11.60
N GLN A 315 1.66 -34.94 -12.72
CA GLN A 315 1.19 -33.65 -13.23
C GLN A 315 -0.30 -33.66 -13.56
N PHE A 316 -0.78 -34.70 -14.25
CA PHE A 316 -2.19 -34.84 -14.61
C PHE A 316 -3.07 -35.16 -13.39
N PHE A 317 -2.53 -35.85 -12.39
CA PHE A 317 -3.20 -35.98 -11.09
C PHE A 317 -3.38 -34.62 -10.41
N PHE A 318 -2.33 -33.80 -10.33
CA PHE A 318 -2.44 -32.43 -9.79
C PHE A 318 -3.42 -31.59 -10.59
N LEU A 319 -3.41 -31.70 -11.92
CA LEU A 319 -4.38 -31.04 -12.77
C LEU A 319 -5.82 -31.45 -12.40
N GLY A 320 -6.07 -32.75 -12.24
CA GLY A 320 -7.36 -33.28 -11.81
C GLY A 320 -7.77 -32.80 -10.41
N LEU A 321 -6.82 -32.72 -9.47
CA LEU A 321 -7.06 -32.17 -8.13
C LEU A 321 -7.56 -30.73 -8.20
N PHE A 322 -6.98 -29.87 -9.04
CA PHE A 322 -7.40 -28.48 -9.15
C PHE A 322 -8.65 -28.30 -10.03
N ASP A 323 -8.83 -29.11 -11.08
CA ASP A 323 -10.06 -29.05 -11.87
C ASP A 323 -11.27 -29.52 -11.05
N SER A 324 -11.12 -30.53 -10.19
CA SER A 324 -12.22 -31.12 -9.42
C SER A 324 -12.95 -30.13 -8.49
N VAL A 325 -12.29 -29.04 -8.06
CA VAL A 325 -12.93 -28.01 -7.22
C VAL A 325 -13.71 -26.98 -8.02
N ARG A 326 -13.48 -26.85 -9.34
CA ARG A 326 -14.18 -25.84 -10.15
C ARG A 326 -15.66 -26.22 -10.30
N LYS A 327 -16.55 -25.36 -9.78
CA LYS A 327 -18.01 -25.51 -9.92
C LYS A 327 -18.48 -25.17 -11.34
N ASN A 328 -17.91 -24.13 -11.95
CA ASN A 328 -18.28 -23.70 -13.30
C ASN A 328 -17.43 -24.41 -14.37
N LYS A 329 -17.89 -25.59 -14.79
CA LYS A 329 -17.23 -26.38 -15.85
C LYS A 329 -17.41 -25.82 -17.26
N ALA A 330 -18.32 -24.86 -17.46
CA ALA A 330 -18.51 -24.21 -18.76
C ALA A 330 -17.35 -23.26 -19.12
N GLN A 331 -16.61 -22.75 -18.13
CA GLN A 331 -15.40 -21.98 -18.42
C GLN A 331 -14.22 -22.89 -18.75
N PRO A 332 -13.47 -22.60 -19.84
CA PRO A 332 -12.27 -23.35 -20.19
C PRO A 332 -11.28 -23.36 -19.02
N PHE A 333 -10.62 -24.50 -18.82
CA PHE A 333 -9.59 -24.65 -17.81
C PHE A 333 -8.23 -24.36 -18.44
N PHE A 334 -7.74 -23.12 -18.31
CA PHE A 334 -6.42 -22.75 -18.81
C PHE A 334 -5.35 -23.09 -17.77
N TYR A 335 -4.36 -23.88 -18.17
CA TYR A 335 -3.27 -24.29 -17.30
C TYR A 335 -1.96 -24.45 -18.08
N HIS A 336 -0.84 -24.29 -17.38
CA HIS A 336 0.49 -24.55 -17.92
C HIS A 336 1.40 -25.16 -16.85
N PHE A 337 2.22 -26.13 -17.26
CA PHE A 337 3.36 -26.59 -16.47
C PHE A 337 4.56 -25.69 -16.76
N THR A 338 5.11 -25.11 -15.71
CA THR A 338 6.10 -24.03 -15.80
C THR A 338 7.32 -24.32 -14.95
N THR A 339 8.43 -23.74 -15.38
CA THR A 339 9.67 -23.62 -14.62
C THR A 339 10.04 -22.15 -14.66
N ALA A 340 9.67 -21.39 -13.61
CA ALA A 340 9.82 -19.93 -13.62
C ALA A 340 11.27 -19.44 -13.74
N ILE A 341 12.26 -20.30 -13.51
CA ILE A 341 13.68 -19.98 -13.71
C ILE A 341 14.15 -20.20 -15.17
N ASP A 342 13.34 -20.83 -16.02
CA ASP A 342 13.59 -21.04 -17.44
C ASP A 342 12.88 -19.94 -18.26
N THR A 343 13.70 -19.04 -18.80
CA THR A 343 13.24 -17.89 -19.59
C THR A 343 12.53 -18.30 -20.89
N ASP A 344 12.96 -19.38 -21.55
CA ASP A 344 12.35 -19.82 -22.80
C ASP A 344 11.02 -20.54 -22.57
N ASN A 345 10.91 -21.27 -21.46
CA ASN A 345 9.63 -21.82 -21.01
C ASN A 345 8.63 -20.70 -20.72
N ILE A 346 9.00 -19.70 -19.91
CA ILE A 346 8.11 -18.58 -19.58
C ILE A 346 7.76 -17.74 -20.80
N ARG A 347 8.69 -17.52 -21.74
CA ARG A 347 8.40 -16.79 -22.99
C ARG A 347 7.31 -17.48 -23.82
N ARG A 348 7.37 -18.81 -23.95
CA ARG A 348 6.37 -19.60 -24.67
C ARG A 348 5.02 -19.58 -23.95
N VAL A 349 5.02 -19.90 -22.67
CA VAL A 349 3.80 -19.95 -21.85
C VAL A 349 3.10 -18.59 -21.80
N PHE A 350 3.86 -17.51 -21.65
CA PHE A 350 3.27 -16.17 -21.61
C PHE A 350 2.69 -15.75 -22.96
N LYS A 351 3.28 -16.18 -24.09
CA LYS A 351 2.70 -15.94 -25.42
C LYS A 351 1.29 -16.53 -25.50
N ASP A 352 1.12 -17.78 -25.06
CA ASP A 352 -0.18 -18.46 -25.04
C ASP A 352 -1.18 -17.75 -24.09
N CYS A 353 -0.71 -17.36 -22.89
CA CYS A 353 -1.52 -16.60 -21.94
C CYS A 353 -1.98 -15.26 -22.51
N LYS A 354 -1.11 -14.56 -23.23
CA LYS A 354 -1.42 -13.28 -23.86
C LYS A 354 -2.57 -13.42 -24.86
N GLU A 355 -2.57 -14.47 -25.67
CA GLU A 355 -3.64 -14.74 -26.64
C GLU A 355 -4.98 -15.00 -25.95
N ILE A 356 -4.98 -15.78 -24.86
CA ILE A 356 -6.17 -16.05 -24.03
C ILE A 356 -6.74 -14.75 -23.44
N ILE A 357 -5.86 -13.91 -22.87
CA ILE A 357 -6.27 -12.66 -22.22
C ILE A 357 -6.80 -11.66 -23.25
N LEU A 358 -6.14 -11.53 -24.41
CA LEU A 358 -6.54 -10.61 -25.46
C LEU A 358 -7.84 -11.01 -26.15
N ASP A 359 -8.03 -12.29 -26.50
CA ASP A 359 -9.25 -12.76 -27.17
C ASP A 359 -10.50 -12.49 -26.32
N ARG A 360 -10.42 -12.74 -25.01
CA ARG A 360 -11.53 -12.50 -24.08
C ARG A 360 -11.81 -11.00 -23.90
N ASN A 361 -10.75 -10.19 -23.79
CA ASN A 361 -10.89 -8.73 -23.69
C ASN A 361 -11.49 -8.10 -24.95
N LEU A 362 -11.09 -8.57 -26.14
CA LEU A 362 -11.65 -8.12 -27.40
C LEU A 362 -13.13 -8.46 -27.51
N LYS A 363 -13.56 -9.66 -27.08
CA LYS A 363 -14.98 -10.03 -27.03
C LYS A 363 -15.79 -9.11 -26.11
N THR A 364 -15.25 -8.78 -24.93
CA THR A 364 -15.88 -7.83 -24.00
C THR A 364 -15.96 -6.42 -24.59
N LEU A 365 -14.88 -5.95 -25.25
CA LEU A 365 -14.84 -4.64 -25.91
C LEU A 365 -15.78 -4.56 -27.14
N MET A 366 -15.92 -5.64 -27.91
CA MET A 366 -16.80 -5.71 -29.08
C MET A 366 -18.28 -5.79 -28.69
N MET A 367 -18.63 -6.50 -27.61
CA MET A 367 -20.00 -6.51 -27.07
C MET A 367 -20.42 -5.15 -26.48
N HIS A 368 -19.47 -4.37 -25.95
CA HIS A 368 -19.72 -3.00 -25.49
C HIS A 368 -19.60 -1.93 -26.60
N GLY A 369 -19.17 -2.29 -27.81
CA GLY A 369 -18.96 -1.38 -28.94
C GLY A 369 -20.21 -1.04 -29.76
N THR A 370 -21.39 -1.58 -29.43
CA THR A 370 -22.65 -1.38 -30.17
C THR A 370 -23.75 -0.65 -29.39
N LEU A 371 -23.46 -0.12 -28.20
CA LEU A 371 -24.41 0.65 -27.40
C LEU A 371 -23.74 1.91 -26.83
N ASP A 372 -23.49 2.89 -27.70
CA ASP A 372 -23.16 4.27 -27.31
C ASP A 372 -24.41 5.15 -27.44
N THR A 373 -25.42 4.88 -26.60
CA THR A 373 -26.44 5.85 -26.18
C THR A 373 -26.94 5.47 -24.79
N GLU A 374 -26.96 6.46 -23.90
CA GLU A 374 -27.52 6.46 -22.55
C GLU A 374 -26.72 5.83 -21.40
N CYS A 375 -26.50 6.72 -20.42
CA CYS A 375 -26.31 6.48 -19.00
C CYS A 375 -26.74 5.08 -18.55
N ASN A 376 -25.77 4.21 -18.25
CA ASN A 376 -26.01 3.04 -17.42
C ASN A 376 -25.01 3.04 -16.27
N LYS A 377 -25.39 3.76 -15.20
CA LYS A 377 -25.01 3.42 -13.84
C LYS A 377 -25.56 2.02 -13.57
N LYS A 378 -24.81 0.97 -13.91
CA LYS A 378 -24.96 -0.32 -13.23
C LYS A 378 -24.41 -0.13 -11.82
N VAL A 379 -25.29 0.32 -10.93
CA VAL A 379 -25.21 -0.07 -9.52
C VAL A 379 -25.14 -1.58 -9.54
N VAL A 380 -23.96 -2.14 -9.29
CA VAL A 380 -23.85 -3.56 -8.98
C VAL A 380 -24.53 -3.70 -7.64
N CYS A 381 -25.81 -4.10 -7.66
CA CYS A 381 -26.43 -4.70 -6.50
C CYS A 381 -25.52 -5.84 -6.07
N ILE A 382 -24.89 -5.69 -4.90
CA ILE A 382 -24.27 -6.81 -4.20
C ILE A 382 -25.43 -7.77 -3.91
N MET A 383 -25.70 -8.69 -4.84
CA MET A 383 -26.54 -9.83 -4.52
C MET A 383 -25.88 -10.53 -3.34
N PRO A 384 -26.63 -10.91 -2.31
CA PRO A 384 -26.06 -11.55 -1.14
C PRO A 384 -25.35 -12.81 -1.64
N LEU A 385 -24.03 -12.83 -1.49
CA LEU A 385 -23.26 -14.07 -1.59
C LEU A 385 -23.99 -15.11 -0.74
N SER A 386 -24.08 -16.34 -1.22
CA SER A 386 -24.60 -17.40 -0.35
C SER A 386 -23.74 -17.39 0.93
N ARG A 387 -24.38 -17.47 2.10
CA ARG A 387 -23.73 -17.36 3.41
C ARG A 387 -22.45 -18.19 3.52
N LEU A 388 -22.36 -19.31 2.81
CA LEU A 388 -21.17 -20.17 2.73
C LEU A 388 -20.02 -19.61 1.90
N ASP A 389 -20.28 -19.03 0.73
CA ASP A 389 -19.22 -18.59 -0.19
C ASP A 389 -18.43 -17.40 0.40
N PHE A 390 -19.09 -16.54 1.16
CA PHE A 390 -18.45 -15.40 1.86
C PHE A 390 -17.63 -15.85 3.08
N ILE A 391 -18.13 -16.81 3.85
CA ILE A 391 -17.40 -17.37 5.01
C ILE A 391 -16.09 -18.02 4.57
N ARG A 392 -16.11 -18.82 3.50
CA ARG A 392 -14.90 -19.46 2.96
C ARG A 392 -13.85 -18.44 2.50
N LEU A 393 -14.29 -17.34 1.88
CA LEU A 393 -13.39 -16.26 1.49
C LEU A 393 -12.74 -15.60 2.72
N LEU A 394 -13.48 -15.38 3.80
CA LEU A 394 -12.97 -14.76 5.02
C LEU A 394 -12.03 -15.67 5.81
N GLU A 395 -12.28 -16.98 5.84
CA GLU A 395 -11.37 -17.96 6.45
C GLU A 395 -10.00 -17.97 5.75
N ILE A 396 -9.97 -17.90 4.42
CA ILE A 396 -8.72 -17.84 3.64
C ILE A 396 -8.01 -16.50 3.80
N LEU A 397 -8.77 -15.40 3.89
CA LEU A 397 -8.23 -14.10 4.23
C LEU A 397 -7.84 -14.02 5.72
N SER A 398 -8.11 -15.03 6.55
CA SER A 398 -7.84 -15.02 8.00
C SER A 398 -8.51 -13.83 8.71
N ILE A 399 -9.80 -13.59 8.42
CA ILE A 399 -10.63 -12.53 8.99
C ILE A 399 -11.65 -13.17 9.95
N SER A 400 -11.73 -12.73 11.20
CA SER A 400 -12.76 -13.16 12.16
C SER A 400 -14.05 -12.33 12.02
N ALA A 401 -15.22 -12.97 12.06
CA ALA A 401 -16.53 -12.30 11.97
C ALA A 401 -17.50 -12.79 13.08
N PHE A 402 -18.26 -11.86 13.66
CA PHE A 402 -19.32 -12.13 14.66
C PHE A 402 -20.71 -12.08 13.99
N TRP A 403 -21.65 -12.90 14.50
CA TRP A 403 -22.98 -13.09 13.93
C TRP A 403 -24.08 -12.64 14.89
N SER A 404 -25.12 -11.93 14.41
CA SER A 404 -26.41 -11.83 15.13
C SER A 404 -27.60 -11.94 14.16
N THR A 405 -28.72 -12.49 14.63
CA THR A 405 -29.95 -12.67 13.86
C THR A 405 -30.88 -11.46 14.01
N CYS A 406 -31.43 -10.99 12.89
CA CYS A 406 -32.46 -9.95 12.87
C CYS A 406 -33.82 -10.53 13.29
N SER A 407 -34.42 -9.97 14.34
CA SER A 407 -35.68 -10.41 14.94
C SER A 407 -36.89 -10.34 13.99
N ASP A 408 -36.88 -9.46 12.98
CA ASP A 408 -38.03 -9.28 12.08
C ASP A 408 -38.07 -10.20 10.85
N CYS A 409 -36.94 -10.84 10.48
CA CYS A 409 -36.89 -11.64 9.25
C CYS A 409 -36.08 -12.94 9.34
N GLY A 410 -35.54 -13.28 10.51
CA GLY A 410 -34.76 -14.50 10.73
C GLY A 410 -33.43 -14.55 9.95
N ARG A 411 -33.05 -13.49 9.24
CA ARG A 411 -31.77 -13.41 8.50
C ARG A 411 -30.64 -13.00 9.43
N LEU A 412 -29.45 -13.58 9.22
CA LEU A 412 -28.24 -13.15 9.92
C LEU A 412 -27.75 -11.81 9.37
N LYS A 413 -27.55 -10.84 10.27
CA LYS A 413 -26.78 -9.63 10.00
C LYS A 413 -25.30 -9.97 10.16
N VAL A 414 -24.56 -9.89 9.05
CA VAL A 414 -23.09 -9.84 9.07
C VAL A 414 -22.70 -8.44 9.50
N PHE A 415 -22.18 -8.30 10.72
CA PHE A 415 -21.38 -7.12 11.07
C PHE A 415 -19.91 -7.47 10.80
N SER A 416 -19.22 -6.58 10.08
CA SER A 416 -17.78 -6.62 9.81
C SER A 416 -17.30 -7.61 8.73
N VAL A 417 -17.64 -7.31 7.49
CA VAL A 417 -16.58 -6.96 6.53
C VAL A 417 -17.02 -5.61 6.03
N ILE A 418 -16.31 -4.58 6.46
CA ILE A 418 -16.43 -3.26 5.85
C ILE A 418 -16.09 -3.49 4.38
N SER A 419 -17.09 -3.70 3.51
CA SER A 419 -17.06 -3.00 2.23
C SER A 419 -16.67 -1.60 2.65
N ARG A 420 -15.47 -1.13 2.26
CA ARG A 420 -15.14 0.27 2.48
C ARG A 420 -16.28 1.03 1.84
N LEU A 421 -17.25 1.39 2.67
CA LEU A 421 -18.16 2.45 2.37
C LEU A 421 -17.17 3.52 1.95
N LYS A 422 -17.29 3.99 0.72
CA LYS A 422 -16.47 5.08 0.21
C LYS A 422 -16.92 6.36 0.94
N ARG A 423 -17.10 6.29 2.26
CA ARG A 423 -17.76 7.19 3.17
C ARG A 423 -17.02 7.19 4.49
N ILE A 424 -16.74 8.36 5.01
CA ILE A 424 -15.98 8.56 6.24
C ILE A 424 -16.56 9.77 6.97
N CYS A 425 -16.61 9.72 8.30
CA CYS A 425 -16.89 10.90 9.10
C CYS A 425 -15.58 11.59 9.48
N LEU A 426 -15.41 12.83 9.05
CA LEU A 426 -14.26 13.67 9.37
C LEU A 426 -14.72 14.74 10.36
N PHE A 427 -14.05 14.83 11.51
CA PHE A 427 -14.42 15.76 12.58
C PHE A 427 -13.35 16.82 12.77
N ASP A 428 -13.76 18.07 12.91
CA ASP A 428 -12.98 19.01 13.73
C ASP A 428 -12.94 18.52 15.20
N VAL A 429 -11.97 19.01 15.97
CA VAL A 429 -11.76 18.63 17.36
C VAL A 429 -12.45 19.62 18.31
N ASP A 430 -12.08 20.90 18.25
CA ASP A 430 -12.34 21.89 19.29
C ASP A 430 -13.68 22.61 19.08
N GLY A 431 -14.67 22.37 19.94
CA GLY A 431 -16.05 22.84 19.73
C GLY A 431 -16.95 21.82 19.01
N THR A 432 -16.33 20.85 18.33
CA THR A 432 -16.99 19.80 17.55
C THR A 432 -17.04 18.46 18.30
N LEU A 433 -15.88 17.89 18.66
CA LEU A 433 -15.80 16.66 19.46
C LEU A 433 -15.66 16.96 20.95
N THR A 434 -14.98 18.05 21.28
CA THR A 434 -14.77 18.50 22.66
C THR A 434 -15.39 19.88 22.87
N ARG A 435 -15.57 20.27 24.13
CA ARG A 435 -15.84 21.68 24.42
C ARG A 435 -14.55 22.48 24.20
N PRO A 436 -14.64 23.78 23.84
CA PRO A 436 -13.47 24.60 23.59
C PRO A 436 -12.39 24.47 24.67
N ARG A 437 -11.20 23.98 24.28
CA ARG A 437 -10.01 23.73 25.13
C ARG A 437 -10.22 22.73 26.28
N GLN A 438 -11.20 21.84 26.17
CA GLN A 438 -11.46 20.79 27.15
C GLN A 438 -11.25 19.41 26.53
N LYS A 439 -11.23 18.41 27.40
CA LYS A 439 -11.19 16.99 27.01
C LYS A 439 -12.56 16.52 26.52
N ILE A 440 -12.56 15.47 25.71
CA ILE A 440 -13.77 14.79 25.26
C ILE A 440 -14.52 14.19 26.46
N ASP A 441 -15.85 14.29 26.45
CA ASP A 441 -16.70 13.63 27.44
C ASP A 441 -16.62 12.09 27.23
N ASN A 442 -16.39 11.32 28.29
CA ASN A 442 -16.19 9.85 28.21
C ASN A 442 -17.35 9.11 27.52
N ASP A 443 -18.59 9.49 27.82
CA ASP A 443 -19.78 8.89 27.21
C ASP A 443 -19.79 9.09 25.70
N PHE A 444 -19.34 10.26 25.24
CA PHE A 444 -19.27 10.55 23.81
C PHE A 444 -18.11 9.80 23.13
N LEU A 445 -16.98 9.66 23.82
CA LEU A 445 -15.86 8.83 23.33
C LEU A 445 -16.25 7.36 23.18
N GLU A 446 -17.02 6.80 24.13
CA GLU A 446 -17.58 5.44 24.01
C GLU A 446 -18.56 5.33 22.84
N TYR A 447 -19.40 6.35 22.64
CA TYR A 447 -20.26 6.41 21.47
C TYR A 447 -19.45 6.40 20.16
N LEU A 448 -18.37 7.20 20.06
CA LEU A 448 -17.49 7.19 18.88
C LEU A 448 -16.83 5.83 18.66
N ARG A 449 -16.41 5.13 19.72
CA ARG A 449 -15.90 3.73 19.63
C ARG A 449 -16.97 2.75 19.14
N SER A 450 -18.24 2.99 19.44
CA SER A 450 -19.34 2.19 18.90
C SER A 450 -19.60 2.53 17.42
N LEU A 451 -19.48 3.80 17.06
CA LEU A 451 -19.70 4.31 15.71
C LEU A 451 -18.57 3.91 14.75
N SER A 452 -17.32 3.85 15.21
CA SER A 452 -16.16 3.44 14.41
C SER A 452 -16.27 2.02 13.86
N LYS A 453 -17.11 1.18 14.49
CA LYS A 453 -17.46 -0.17 14.01
C LYS A 453 -18.46 -0.15 12.85
N LYS A 454 -19.19 0.94 12.66
CA LYS A 454 -20.20 1.14 11.60
C LYS A 454 -19.66 1.93 10.41
N ILE A 455 -18.88 2.99 10.67
CA ILE A 455 -18.31 3.87 9.66
C ILE A 455 -16.90 4.30 10.07
N PRO A 456 -15.93 4.36 9.13
CA PRO A 456 -14.62 4.93 9.41
C PRO A 456 -14.73 6.36 9.93
N LEU A 457 -13.88 6.69 10.91
CA LEU A 457 -13.80 8.02 11.52
C LEU A 457 -12.42 8.62 11.25
N ALA A 458 -12.35 9.94 11.11
CA ALA A 458 -11.13 10.70 11.05
C ALA A 458 -11.26 12.00 11.82
N VAL A 459 -10.16 12.53 12.33
CA VAL A 459 -10.12 13.85 12.98
C VAL A 459 -9.16 14.78 12.26
N VAL A 460 -9.48 16.07 12.19
CA VAL A 460 -8.62 17.12 11.65
C VAL A 460 -8.56 18.33 12.59
N GLY A 461 -7.39 18.50 13.23
CA GLY A 461 -7.07 19.64 14.07
C GLY A 461 -6.10 20.60 13.40
N GLY A 462 -6.25 21.90 13.66
CA GLY A 462 -5.25 22.92 13.30
C GLY A 462 -4.08 23.03 14.28
N SER A 463 -4.19 22.39 15.44
CA SER A 463 -3.17 22.34 16.49
C SER A 463 -2.11 21.26 16.24
N ASP A 464 -1.01 21.33 16.97
CA ASP A 464 -0.04 20.23 17.05
C ASP A 464 -0.69 18.93 17.57
N ILE A 465 -0.04 17.80 17.29
CA ILE A 465 -0.58 16.48 17.62
C ILE A 465 -0.77 16.29 19.13
N ASP A 466 0.11 16.84 19.97
CA ASP A 466 0.03 16.66 21.41
C ASP A 466 -1.24 17.30 21.97
N LYS A 467 -1.60 18.50 21.49
CA LYS A 467 -2.87 19.13 21.84
C LYS A 467 -4.09 18.37 21.33
N VAL A 468 -4.05 17.87 20.10
CA VAL A 468 -5.15 17.06 19.55
C VAL A 468 -5.38 15.82 20.42
N LEU A 469 -4.30 15.14 20.81
CA LEU A 469 -4.34 13.96 21.67
C LEU A 469 -4.79 14.27 23.10
N GLU A 470 -4.34 15.39 23.67
CA GLU A 470 -4.78 15.87 24.99
C GLU A 470 -6.29 16.10 25.01
N GLN A 471 -6.84 16.74 23.98
CA GLN A 471 -8.28 16.99 23.87
C GLN A 471 -9.08 15.71 23.67
N LEU A 472 -8.55 14.75 22.90
CA LEU A 472 -9.19 13.44 22.74
C LEU A 472 -9.05 12.55 23.98
N ASP A 473 -8.22 12.92 24.96
CA ASP A 473 -7.83 12.10 26.11
C ASP A 473 -7.30 10.70 25.71
N LEU A 474 -6.53 10.65 24.62
CA LEU A 474 -5.97 9.42 24.05
C LEU A 474 -4.47 9.59 23.77
N ASN A 475 -3.71 8.50 23.84
CA ASN A 475 -2.38 8.48 23.21
C ASN A 475 -2.51 8.27 21.69
N LEU A 476 -1.43 8.51 20.94
CA LEU A 476 -1.45 8.40 19.47
C LEU A 476 -1.92 7.03 18.97
N LYS A 477 -1.55 5.96 19.69
CA LYS A 477 -1.90 4.60 19.31
C LYS A 477 -3.40 4.36 19.44
N ASP A 478 -3.97 4.72 20.59
CA ASP A 478 -5.40 4.56 20.84
C ASP A 478 -6.24 5.47 19.93
N ALA A 479 -5.72 6.67 19.60
CA ALA A 479 -6.32 7.55 18.61
C ALA A 479 -6.30 6.94 17.19
N CYS A 480 -5.20 6.29 16.78
CA CYS A 480 -5.11 5.58 15.49
C CYS A 480 -5.94 4.28 15.45
N ASP A 481 -6.25 3.70 16.61
CA ASP A 481 -7.12 2.54 16.72
C ASP A 481 -8.60 2.94 16.62
N LEU A 482 -8.95 4.15 17.08
CA LEU A 482 -10.31 4.71 16.98
C LEU A 482 -10.58 5.40 15.63
N PHE A 483 -9.64 6.22 15.17
CA PHE A 483 -9.73 7.01 13.94
C PHE A 483 -8.81 6.42 12.87
N GLU A 484 -9.34 6.18 11.67
CA GLU A 484 -8.56 5.70 10.54
C GLU A 484 -7.46 6.70 10.15
N TYR A 485 -7.77 8.00 10.28
CA TYR A 485 -6.80 9.08 10.15
C TYR A 485 -6.87 10.05 11.34
N VAL A 486 -5.69 10.39 11.86
CA VAL A 486 -5.50 11.50 12.79
C VAL A 486 -4.68 12.57 12.09
N PHE A 487 -5.35 13.65 11.70
CA PHE A 487 -4.74 14.83 11.08
C PHE A 487 -4.52 15.91 12.14
N ALA A 488 -3.29 16.37 12.26
CA ALA A 488 -2.92 17.54 13.06
C ALA A 488 -2.24 18.57 12.15
N GLU A 489 -2.12 19.81 12.62
CA GLU A 489 -1.53 20.91 11.84
C GLU A 489 -2.20 21.04 10.46
N ASN A 490 -3.55 21.03 10.43
CA ASN A 490 -4.40 21.05 9.23
C ASN A 490 -4.20 19.85 8.27
N GLY A 491 -3.51 18.79 8.70
CA GLY A 491 -3.22 17.60 7.89
C GLY A 491 -1.78 17.52 7.40
N LEU A 492 -0.89 18.41 7.83
CA LEU A 492 0.55 18.28 7.59
C LEU A 492 1.17 17.17 8.43
N PHE A 493 0.67 17.00 9.65
CA PHE A 493 0.88 15.79 10.40
C PHE A 493 -0.23 14.80 10.09
N VAL A 494 0.15 13.61 9.63
CA VAL A 494 -0.78 12.52 9.33
C VAL A 494 -0.31 11.26 10.02
N ALA A 495 -1.20 10.69 10.85
CA ALA A 495 -1.03 9.34 11.37
C ALA A 495 -2.19 8.46 10.87
N LYS A 496 -1.84 7.29 10.32
CA LYS A 496 -2.79 6.27 9.87
C LYS A 496 -2.29 4.89 10.31
N LYS A 497 -3.11 4.11 11.02
CA LYS A 497 -2.75 2.74 11.47
C LYS A 497 -1.34 2.66 12.12
N ASN A 498 -1.00 3.64 12.96
CA ASN A 498 0.30 3.77 13.63
C ASN A 498 1.52 4.01 12.70
N GLN A 499 1.30 4.50 11.48
CA GLN A 499 2.36 4.99 10.58
C GLN A 499 2.21 6.50 10.37
N GLN A 500 3.31 7.22 10.55
CA GLN A 500 3.39 8.66 10.25
C GLN A 500 3.85 8.84 8.81
N PHE A 501 3.19 9.74 8.07
CA PHE A 501 3.60 10.09 6.71
C PHE A 501 4.64 11.21 6.73
N PRO A 502 5.51 11.30 5.70
CA PRO A 502 6.43 12.43 5.54
C PRO A 502 5.66 13.74 5.44
N THR A 503 6.03 14.74 6.24
CA THR A 503 5.48 16.09 6.21
C THR A 503 6.27 16.95 5.23
N ALA A 504 5.60 17.63 4.31
CA ALA A 504 6.22 18.62 3.43
C ALA A 504 6.44 19.94 4.18
N THR A 505 7.53 20.64 3.89
CA THR A 505 7.79 21.97 4.46
C THR A 505 7.27 23.09 3.54
N ILE A 506 6.96 24.27 4.10
CA ILE A 506 6.58 25.43 3.28
C ILE A 506 7.71 25.81 2.30
N GLN A 507 8.96 25.58 2.70
CA GLN A 507 10.15 25.83 1.88
C GLN A 507 10.21 24.91 0.65
N GLU A 508 9.89 23.62 0.81
CA GLU A 508 9.84 22.66 -0.30
C GLU A 508 8.76 23.01 -1.34
N VAL A 509 7.63 23.58 -0.89
CA VAL A 509 6.50 23.89 -1.79
C VAL A 509 6.63 25.26 -2.46
N ILE A 510 7.00 26.29 -1.70
CA ILE A 510 7.05 27.67 -2.19
C ILE A 510 8.39 28.00 -2.84
N GLY A 511 9.47 27.37 -2.36
CA GLY A 511 10.84 27.64 -2.78
C GLY A 511 11.46 28.83 -2.03
N GLU A 512 12.78 28.74 -1.83
CA GLU A 512 13.55 29.67 -1.02
C GLU A 512 13.51 31.11 -1.57
N GLU A 513 13.61 31.29 -2.89
CA GLU A 513 13.64 32.60 -3.54
C GLU A 513 12.38 33.43 -3.23
N LYS A 514 11.20 32.80 -3.36
CA LYS A 514 9.91 33.44 -3.10
C LYS A 514 9.72 33.73 -1.61
N LEU A 515 10.19 32.81 -0.74
CA LEU A 515 10.13 33.01 0.71
C LEU A 515 11.02 34.17 1.16
N GLN A 516 12.22 34.32 0.58
CA GLN A 516 13.09 35.46 0.89
C GLN A 516 12.46 36.78 0.47
N GLU A 517 11.85 36.86 -0.72
CA GLU A 517 11.12 38.07 -1.14
C GLU A 517 9.97 38.40 -0.17
N PHE A 518 9.20 37.39 0.24
CA PHE A 518 8.12 37.53 1.22
C PHE A 518 8.61 38.01 2.58
N ILE A 519 9.66 37.38 3.12
CA ILE A 519 10.24 37.69 4.42
C ILE A 519 10.81 39.11 4.42
N ASN A 520 11.53 39.51 3.37
CA ASN A 520 12.09 40.84 3.22
C ASN A 520 10.99 41.92 3.25
N TYR A 521 9.91 41.70 2.52
CA TYR A 521 8.77 42.63 2.54
C TYR A 521 8.13 42.70 3.93
N CYS A 522 7.90 41.57 4.58
CA CYS A 522 7.32 41.54 5.92
C CYS A 522 8.17 42.33 6.93
N LEU A 523 9.48 42.09 6.95
CA LEU A 523 10.39 42.79 7.85
C LEU A 523 10.45 44.29 7.55
N HIS A 524 10.40 44.69 6.28
CA HIS A 524 10.35 46.09 5.90
C HIS A 524 9.05 46.76 6.35
N TYR A 525 7.89 46.15 6.07
CA TYR A 525 6.58 46.65 6.53
C TYR A 525 6.53 46.78 8.06
N LEU A 526 6.98 45.75 8.79
CA LEU A 526 7.02 45.75 10.24
C LEU A 526 8.00 46.76 10.83
N SER A 527 9.02 47.20 10.08
CA SER A 527 9.94 48.24 10.53
C SER A 527 9.24 49.61 10.64
N GLU A 528 8.25 49.88 9.78
CA GLU A 528 7.59 51.19 9.66
C GLU A 528 6.30 51.31 10.49
N VAL A 529 5.56 50.21 10.66
CA VAL A 529 4.29 50.22 11.40
C VAL A 529 4.51 50.64 12.86
N LYS A 530 3.68 51.57 13.37
CA LYS A 530 3.67 51.94 14.79
C LYS A 530 2.76 51.02 15.58
N LEU A 531 3.30 50.43 16.63
CA LEU A 531 2.62 49.49 17.55
C LEU A 531 2.86 49.94 18.99
N PRO A 532 2.04 49.49 19.97
CA PRO A 532 2.27 49.77 21.38
C PRO A 532 3.68 49.36 21.82
N VAL A 533 4.11 48.17 21.39
CA VAL A 533 5.47 47.66 21.57
C VAL A 533 5.89 46.79 20.38
N LYS A 534 7.20 46.57 20.23
CA LYS A 534 7.81 45.58 19.33
C LYS A 534 8.80 44.73 20.14
N ARG A 535 8.70 43.41 20.03
CA ARG A 535 9.54 42.42 20.71
C ARG A 535 10.12 41.46 19.67
N GLY A 536 11.15 40.70 20.04
CA GLY A 536 11.82 39.77 19.11
C GLY A 536 10.89 38.69 18.54
N ASN A 537 11.38 37.98 17.52
CA ASN A 537 10.70 36.87 16.82
C ASN A 537 9.42 37.32 16.08
N PHE A 538 9.59 38.09 15.00
CA PHE A 538 8.49 38.57 14.13
C PHE A 538 8.06 37.55 13.08
N ILE A 539 8.96 36.68 12.66
CA ILE A 539 8.73 35.65 11.65
C ILE A 539 9.20 34.33 12.23
N GLU A 540 8.27 33.38 12.35
CA GLU A 540 8.52 32.06 12.91
C GLU A 540 8.13 31.00 11.88
N PHE A 541 9.09 30.18 11.46
CA PHE A 541 8.80 28.97 10.71
C PHE A 541 8.15 27.95 11.64
N ARG A 542 7.01 27.42 11.20
CA ARG A 542 6.31 26.31 11.83
C ARG A 542 6.19 25.17 10.83
N LYS A 543 5.79 23.98 11.27
CA LYS A 543 5.55 22.85 10.37
C LYS A 543 4.51 23.25 9.34
N GLY A 544 5.01 23.41 8.11
CA GLY A 544 4.28 23.80 6.93
C GLY A 544 3.59 25.17 6.88
N MET A 545 3.87 26.07 7.82
CA MET A 545 3.41 27.45 7.72
C MET A 545 4.45 28.41 8.26
N LEU A 546 4.27 29.69 7.96
CA LEU A 546 5.07 30.77 8.48
C LEU A 546 4.14 31.69 9.27
N ASN A 547 4.49 31.95 10.53
CA ASN A 547 3.72 32.83 11.39
C ASN A 547 4.38 34.20 11.44
N VAL A 548 3.65 35.24 11.05
CA VAL A 548 4.11 36.63 11.09
C VAL A 548 3.42 37.36 12.23
N SER A 549 4.17 37.78 13.24
CA SER A 549 3.67 38.47 14.43
C SER A 549 4.10 39.94 14.41
N PRO A 550 3.19 40.92 14.15
CA PRO A 550 3.59 42.32 14.08
C PRO A 550 4.27 42.86 15.34
N ILE A 551 3.76 42.48 16.52
CA ILE A 551 4.35 42.81 17.83
C ILE A 551 5.59 41.96 18.17
N GLY A 552 5.83 40.86 17.44
CA GLY A 552 6.82 39.83 17.76
C GLY A 552 6.41 38.92 18.92
N ARG A 553 6.87 37.67 18.89
CA ARG A 553 6.39 36.62 19.81
C ARG A 553 7.02 36.64 21.20
N SER A 554 8.16 37.32 21.35
CA SER A 554 8.86 37.47 22.64
C SER A 554 8.18 38.46 23.60
N CYS A 555 6.90 38.77 23.39
CA CYS A 555 6.08 39.62 24.26
C CYS A 555 5.45 38.85 25.43
N SER A 556 5.29 39.56 26.55
CA SER A 556 4.55 39.11 27.73
C SER A 556 3.05 39.06 27.47
N GLN A 557 2.30 38.36 28.34
CA GLN A 557 0.84 38.25 28.18
C GLN A 557 0.11 39.61 28.28
N ASN A 558 0.61 40.53 29.10
CA ASN A 558 0.02 41.87 29.20
C ASN A 558 0.21 42.65 27.89
N GLU A 559 1.42 42.63 27.32
CA GLU A 559 1.71 43.27 26.03
C GLU A 559 0.89 42.63 24.87
N ARG A 560 0.60 41.33 24.94
CA ARG A 560 -0.31 40.67 24.00
C ARG A 560 -1.72 41.23 24.08
N ASN A 561 -2.25 41.37 25.29
CA ASN A 561 -3.60 41.89 25.51
C ASN A 561 -3.71 43.36 25.04
N GLU A 562 -2.70 44.17 25.34
CA GLU A 562 -2.62 45.56 24.85
C GLU A 562 -2.59 45.63 23.32
N PHE A 563 -1.86 44.72 22.66
CA PHE A 563 -1.86 44.64 21.20
C PHE A 563 -3.21 44.21 20.64
N VAL A 564 -3.91 43.27 21.29
CA VAL A 564 -5.26 42.85 20.85
C VAL A 564 -6.22 44.04 20.87
N GLU A 565 -6.27 44.80 21.97
CA GLU A 565 -7.11 46.01 22.06
C GLU A 565 -6.71 47.08 21.05
N TYR A 566 -5.41 47.21 20.77
CA TYR A 566 -4.90 48.13 19.76
C TYR A 566 -5.29 47.69 18.34
N ASP A 567 -5.16 46.41 18.03
CA ASP A 567 -5.50 45.82 16.73
C ASP A 567 -7.01 45.87 16.45
N GLU A 568 -7.86 45.67 17.46
CA GLU A 568 -9.32 45.84 17.31
C GLU A 568 -9.70 47.27 16.89
N LYS A 569 -8.98 48.29 17.39
CA LYS A 569 -9.23 49.70 17.05
C LYS A 569 -8.61 50.12 15.73
N HIS A 570 -7.43 49.59 15.41
CA HIS A 570 -6.61 50.08 14.30
C HIS A 570 -6.54 49.13 13.10
N GLN A 571 -7.04 47.89 13.25
CA GLN A 571 -7.09 46.84 12.23
C GLN A 571 -5.72 46.59 11.58
N ILE A 572 -4.67 46.48 12.40
CA ILE A 572 -3.28 46.37 11.92
C ILE A 572 -3.11 45.08 11.11
N ARG A 573 -3.57 43.94 11.63
CA ARG A 573 -3.41 42.65 10.96
C ARG A 573 -4.22 42.57 9.66
N GLU A 574 -5.44 43.09 9.65
CA GLU A 574 -6.30 43.11 8.45
C GLU A 574 -5.68 43.96 7.33
N LYS A 575 -5.25 45.19 7.65
CA LYS A 575 -4.56 46.07 6.71
C LYS A 575 -3.27 45.45 6.19
N PHE A 576 -2.53 44.76 7.06
CA PHE A 576 -1.30 44.08 6.63
C PHE A 576 -1.62 42.91 5.69
N ILE A 577 -2.66 42.12 5.97
CA ILE A 577 -3.12 41.05 5.06
C ILE A 577 -3.53 41.62 3.70
N GLU A 578 -4.22 42.77 3.65
CA GLU A 578 -4.58 43.42 2.38
C GLU A 578 -3.34 43.80 1.56
N GLU A 579 -2.33 44.37 2.19
CA GLU A 579 -1.06 44.71 1.52
C GLU A 579 -0.30 43.45 1.06
N LEU A 580 -0.29 42.40 1.88
CA LEU A 580 0.29 41.10 1.51
C LEU A 580 -0.42 40.49 0.30
N ARG A 581 -1.75 40.54 0.24
CA ARG A 581 -2.53 40.05 -0.92
C ARG A 581 -2.24 40.83 -2.20
N LYS A 582 -2.07 42.15 -2.10
CA LYS A 582 -1.69 42.99 -3.25
C LYS A 582 -0.28 42.67 -3.75
N ARG A 583 0.68 42.51 -2.84
CA ARG A 583 2.10 42.31 -3.17
C ARG A 583 2.42 40.88 -3.59
N PHE A 584 1.78 39.90 -2.97
CA PHE A 584 1.98 38.47 -3.17
C PHE A 584 0.69 37.82 -3.67
N PRO A 585 0.30 38.07 -4.94
CA PRO A 585 -0.91 37.48 -5.50
C PRO A 585 -0.81 35.96 -5.53
N VAL A 586 -1.94 35.32 -5.23
CA VAL A 586 -2.05 33.86 -5.03
C VAL A 586 -1.59 33.09 -6.26
N GLU A 587 -1.88 33.60 -7.46
CA GLU A 587 -1.54 32.96 -8.73
C GLU A 587 -0.02 32.90 -8.96
N LYS A 588 0.75 33.82 -8.37
CA LYS A 588 2.20 33.92 -8.56
C LYS A 588 2.98 33.27 -7.41
N TYR A 589 2.56 33.50 -6.17
CA TYR A 589 3.30 33.04 -4.99
C TYR A 589 2.71 31.79 -4.35
N GLY A 590 1.44 31.47 -4.60
CA GLY A 590 0.77 30.32 -4.00
C GLY A 590 0.61 30.42 -2.48
N LEU A 591 0.64 31.64 -1.92
CA LEU A 591 0.50 31.89 -0.48
C LEU A 591 -0.91 32.37 -0.16
N HIS A 592 -1.46 31.87 0.94
CA HIS A 592 -2.69 32.33 1.55
C HIS A 592 -2.39 32.93 2.92
N PHE A 593 -3.20 33.92 3.32
CA PHE A 593 -3.00 34.72 4.53
C PHE A 593 -4.28 34.74 5.35
N SER A 594 -4.18 34.41 6.65
CA SER A 594 -5.29 34.51 7.60
C SER A 594 -4.81 35.10 8.92
N ILE A 595 -5.74 35.64 9.70
CA ILE A 595 -5.45 36.06 11.07
C ILE A 595 -5.13 34.81 11.90
N GLY A 596 -3.96 34.80 12.53
CA GLY A 596 -3.44 33.72 13.35
C GLY A 596 -3.47 34.07 14.84
N GLY A 597 -4.27 33.35 15.62
CA GLY A 597 -4.38 33.54 17.07
C GLY A 597 -4.65 35.01 17.49
N GLN A 598 -4.10 35.39 18.64
CA GLN A 598 -4.31 36.74 19.20
C GLN A 598 -3.43 37.83 18.56
N ILE A 599 -2.25 37.47 18.05
CA ILE A 599 -1.21 38.47 17.73
C ILE A 599 -0.56 38.31 16.36
N SER A 600 -0.92 37.31 15.58
CA SER A 600 -0.18 36.97 14.37
C SER A 600 -1.07 36.79 13.15
N ILE A 601 -0.40 36.61 12.01
CA ILE A 601 -0.94 36.28 10.71
C ILE A 601 -0.30 34.95 10.33
N ASP A 602 -1.12 33.97 9.99
CA ASP A 602 -0.66 32.69 9.49
C ASP A 602 -0.53 32.76 7.97
N VAL A 603 0.60 32.28 7.47
CA VAL A 603 1.00 32.27 6.06
C VAL A 603 1.25 30.83 5.67
N PHE A 604 0.48 30.32 4.72
CA PHE A 604 0.59 28.92 4.31
C PHE A 604 0.33 28.79 2.81
N PRO A 605 0.82 27.72 2.17
CA PRO A 605 0.50 27.45 0.77
C PRO A 605 -1.02 27.29 0.56
N VAL A 606 -1.51 27.63 -0.62
CA VAL A 606 -2.91 27.41 -0.98
C VAL A 606 -3.28 25.93 -0.77
N GLY A 607 -4.41 25.69 -0.10
CA GLY A 607 -4.89 24.35 0.21
C GLY A 607 -4.22 23.68 1.40
N TRP A 608 -3.36 24.39 2.16
CA TRP A 608 -2.76 23.93 3.43
C TRP A 608 -3.58 24.32 4.68
N ASP A 609 -4.81 24.82 4.48
CA ASP A 609 -5.86 24.80 5.49
C ASP A 609 -6.39 23.36 5.69
N LYS A 610 -7.46 23.18 6.47
CA LYS A 610 -7.99 21.84 6.78
C LYS A 610 -8.32 21.00 5.54
N ARG A 611 -8.55 21.59 4.36
CA ARG A 611 -8.74 20.86 3.09
C ARG A 611 -7.52 20.03 2.70
N TYR A 612 -6.33 20.34 3.22
CA TYR A 612 -5.12 19.57 2.94
C TYR A 612 -5.28 18.09 3.31
N CYS A 613 -6.03 17.78 4.37
CA CYS A 613 -6.28 16.40 4.77
C CYS A 613 -7.06 15.60 3.71
N LEU A 614 -7.88 16.26 2.90
CA LEU A 614 -8.77 15.61 1.91
C LEU A 614 -7.98 14.87 0.82
N GLN A 615 -6.76 15.31 0.49
CA GLN A 615 -5.92 14.62 -0.48
C GLN A 615 -5.56 13.18 -0.03
N PHE A 616 -5.49 12.94 1.28
CA PHE A 616 -5.17 11.63 1.84
C PHE A 616 -6.41 10.73 1.82
N LEU A 617 -7.59 11.30 2.04
CA LEU A 617 -8.87 10.60 1.96
C LEU A 617 -9.21 10.23 0.51
N GLU A 618 -8.91 11.12 -0.44
CA GLU A 618 -9.09 10.88 -1.88
C GLU A 618 -8.17 9.78 -2.41
N LYS A 619 -6.89 9.76 -1.96
CA LYS A 619 -5.94 8.67 -2.26
C LYS A 619 -6.43 7.30 -1.78
N ASP A 620 -7.25 7.26 -0.73
CA ASP A 620 -7.84 6.04 -0.18
C ASP A 620 -9.26 5.74 -0.73
N ASP A 621 -9.69 6.46 -1.78
CA ASP A 621 -10.98 6.33 -2.49
C ASP A 621 -12.22 6.53 -1.58
N PHE A 622 -12.13 7.42 -0.58
CA PHE A 622 -13.30 7.94 0.11
C PHE A 622 -14.02 8.97 -0.78
N ARG A 623 -15.31 8.75 -1.08
CA ARG A 623 -16.13 9.55 -2.01
C ARG A 623 -17.22 10.38 -1.34
N GLU A 624 -17.68 10.00 -0.15
CA GLU A 624 -18.67 10.73 0.66
C GLU A 624 -18.04 11.09 2.01
N ILE A 625 -17.42 12.27 2.10
CA ILE A 625 -16.73 12.71 3.31
C ILE A 625 -17.70 13.56 4.12
N TYR A 626 -18.29 13.01 5.18
CA TYR A 626 -19.17 13.75 6.09
C TYR A 626 -18.31 14.57 7.03
N PHE A 627 -18.21 15.88 6.80
CA PHE A 627 -17.40 16.77 7.62
C PHE A 627 -18.25 17.46 8.68
N PHE A 628 -17.86 17.37 9.95
CA PHE A 628 -18.52 18.04 11.07
C PHE A 628 -17.60 19.13 11.64
N GLY A 629 -18.11 20.36 11.77
CA GLY A 629 -17.36 21.49 12.33
C GLY A 629 -18.27 22.56 12.94
N ASP A 630 -17.73 23.33 13.90
CA ASP A 630 -18.47 24.38 14.62
C ASP A 630 -18.34 25.76 13.94
N ARG A 631 -17.14 26.10 13.46
CA ARG A 631 -16.81 27.42 12.89
C ARG A 631 -16.86 27.41 11.36
N THR A 632 -18.02 27.05 10.81
CA THR A 632 -18.24 26.92 9.37
C THR A 632 -18.84 28.18 8.72
N PHE A 633 -18.74 29.36 9.34
CA PHE A 633 -19.18 30.64 8.74
C PHE A 633 -18.03 31.29 7.93
N PRO A 634 -18.28 32.17 6.93
CA PRO A 634 -17.20 32.84 6.19
C PRO A 634 -16.16 33.49 7.10
N GLY A 635 -14.90 33.06 6.99
CA GLY A 635 -13.79 33.49 7.86
C GLY A 635 -13.54 32.61 9.09
N GLY A 636 -14.39 31.63 9.37
CA GLY A 636 -14.14 30.58 10.35
C GLY A 636 -13.13 29.54 9.85
N ASN A 637 -12.45 28.85 10.77
CA ASN A 637 -11.37 27.90 10.45
C ASN A 637 -11.88 26.59 9.80
N ASP A 638 -13.18 26.30 9.89
CA ASP A 638 -13.80 25.13 9.25
C ASP A 638 -14.51 25.47 7.94
N TYR A 639 -14.63 26.77 7.60
CA TYR A 639 -15.40 27.23 6.46
C TYR A 639 -14.93 26.61 5.14
N GLU A 640 -13.62 26.66 4.87
CA GLU A 640 -13.05 26.21 3.61
C GLU A 640 -13.24 24.71 3.38
N ILE A 641 -13.16 23.88 4.43
CA ILE A 641 -13.38 22.42 4.32
C ILE A 641 -14.87 22.07 4.32
N PHE A 642 -15.71 22.87 4.99
CA PHE A 642 -17.16 22.71 4.98
C PHE A 642 -17.79 23.02 3.62
N GLU A 643 -17.29 24.03 2.91
CA GLU A 643 -17.73 24.41 1.56
C GLU A 643 -16.99 23.65 0.43
N ASP A 644 -16.02 22.79 0.75
CA ASP A 644 -15.27 22.03 -0.26
C ASP A 644 -16.20 21.02 -0.97
N PRO A 645 -16.21 20.96 -2.31
CA PRO A 645 -17.13 20.08 -3.05
C PRO A 645 -16.91 18.58 -2.80
N ARG A 646 -15.80 18.19 -2.16
CA ARG A 646 -15.51 16.80 -1.76
C ARG A 646 -16.17 16.41 -0.45
N THR A 647 -16.65 17.37 0.35
CA THR A 647 -17.27 17.11 1.65
C THR A 647 -18.78 17.31 1.60
N ILE A 648 -19.47 16.61 2.49
CA ILE A 648 -20.86 16.82 2.87
C ILE A 648 -20.79 17.51 4.22
N GLY A 649 -20.89 18.84 4.23
CA GLY A 649 -20.69 19.66 5.43
C GLY A 649 -21.88 19.60 6.40
N HIS A 650 -21.57 19.34 7.66
CA HIS A 650 -22.48 19.36 8.81
C HIS A 650 -22.03 20.43 9.80
N ARG A 651 -22.86 21.46 9.96
CA ARG A 651 -22.60 22.52 10.96
C ARG A 651 -23.14 22.04 12.30
N VAL A 652 -22.26 21.95 13.29
CA VAL A 652 -22.61 21.61 14.66
C VAL A 652 -22.35 22.78 15.59
N THR A 653 -23.02 22.82 16.74
CA THR A 653 -22.84 23.92 17.72
C THR A 653 -22.20 23.47 19.03
N SER A 654 -22.10 22.15 19.25
CA SER A 654 -21.49 21.55 20.45
C SER A 654 -21.27 20.05 20.27
N PRO A 655 -20.46 19.40 21.13
CA PRO A 655 -20.31 17.94 21.11
C PRO A 655 -21.61 17.14 21.21
N LYS A 656 -22.58 17.62 22.00
CA LYS A 656 -23.90 17.00 22.11
C LYS A 656 -24.71 17.12 20.81
N ASP A 657 -24.52 18.22 20.10
CA ASP A 657 -25.14 18.45 18.80
C ASP A 657 -24.53 17.52 17.75
N THR A 658 -23.20 17.40 17.73
CA THR A 658 -22.47 16.41 16.93
C THR A 658 -22.97 15.00 17.19
N GLU A 659 -23.10 14.60 18.46
CA GLU A 659 -23.62 13.29 18.84
C GLU A 659 -25.05 13.07 18.30
N ARG A 660 -25.92 14.08 18.43
CA ARG A 660 -27.30 14.03 17.93
C ARG A 660 -27.35 13.88 16.41
N GLU A 661 -26.57 14.66 15.66
CA GLU A 661 -26.50 14.54 14.21
C GLU A 661 -25.98 13.17 13.78
N LEU A 662 -24.93 12.67 14.43
CA LEU A 662 -24.39 11.34 14.18
C LEU A 662 -25.42 10.25 14.45
N LYS A 663 -26.22 10.35 15.52
CA LYS A 663 -27.31 9.41 15.80
C LYS A 663 -28.43 9.51 14.77
N SER A 664 -28.71 10.69 14.23
CA SER A 664 -29.70 10.85 13.15
C SER A 664 -29.24 10.21 11.84
N LEU A 665 -27.96 10.36 11.50
CA LEU A 665 -27.38 9.88 10.24
C LEU A 665 -27.00 8.38 10.27
N PHE A 666 -26.52 7.89 11.42
CA PHE A 666 -25.88 6.57 11.56
C PHE A 666 -26.38 5.73 12.75
N GLY A 667 -27.36 6.25 13.51
CA GLY A 667 -27.94 5.61 14.71
C GLY A 667 -28.49 4.22 14.48
#